data_AF-A0AAD8WEG3-F1
#
_entry.id   AF-A0AAD8WEG3-F1
#
_cell.length_a   1.000
_cell.length_b   1.000
_cell.length_c   1.000
_cell.angle_alpha   90.00
_cell.angle_beta   90.00
_cell.angle_gamma   90.00
#
_symmetry.space_group_name_H-M   'P 1'
#
loop_
_entity.id
_entity.type
_entity.pdbx_description
1 polymer ?
#
loop_
_entity_poly.entity_id
_entity_poly.type
_entity_poly.pdbx_seq_one_letter_code
_entity_poly.pdbx_strand_id
1 'polypeptide(L)'
;MDFRFPGIDLNKPIQDEEHGQQSRNDTSNQDQDHQHNVEEPTGNEEQTTADIPMSDNHTGASAETGGIDTGDTMSTEDSGGDDEVQSTPSLTPVEKPYPDMLFDTWQEALMCYNRYAKHVGFSIKCSTSRNSTVDKQKDKQLFVCNKSGKPVDINKQEVPPVRQRNRFITKKTDCKARLRVKRRGQKWHVTMFIEEHNHPCLKKFSLKRFLRSHKGIPKEEREFVKLLHKVNLSAGRVMSIMAELYGKLANVPYVRKDVSNYMATIDTAAQTNKDMSLLLAEFEKVKKDDADFFHKLDLDHDDRVRRIFWVDGPARAAYKKYSDCLSFDATYMTNCYSMPCTPFIGINRYGQSIQLGCGFLRNEQEADYVWLFEAFLEAMDGVQPMNIITDQDVAMRNAIAAIFPDACHRNCRWHIMQNAQPVLGNDMAKNEPLRLEFNATIDYSMTVSEFETRWAEMLLKYNVADNTHLQDLYDIRTSFVPAYFKDRFFPFLQTTARSEGFNAVLKRYVTPHNSLHHFFLQYLKLQESIEVAEDSNEFKDEDKVLRCWGEWPMEEQALQVYTMPIYLRFRAELRKVTSYNANQVAEHIFDVVPISGSVFGYGKRSYIVEANSNEGMYNCECAKISRDGILCCHVLRVMGQLGDVQAIPAHYILPRWTMPPDDIVQEKMELPDVPADRKLSNKERKLLRYGTLCNNWTDYAKIASESEKGTALADKYMRELGKELTAMKITAAAKRKEKKKQGKDQGVPSMSELGGDAGQGSSTQYQHVRDPIMTSTKGRPEEKRKKSGLHLKASKPPKCKGCGSAQHSTAECPSKITPSTEPKEFNFFHDMI
;
A
#
# COMPACT_ATOMS: atom_id res chain seq x y z
N MET A 1 16.72 20.15 -0.01
CA MET A 1 16.01 19.71 1.22
C MET A 1 16.91 18.71 1.90
N ASP A 2 17.14 18.88 3.20
CA ASP A 2 18.32 18.32 3.87
C ASP A 2 18.21 16.85 4.25
N PHE A 3 19.35 16.27 4.68
CA PHE A 3 19.37 15.09 5.55
C PHE A 3 18.37 15.24 6.70
N ARG A 4 17.30 14.43 6.67
CA ARG A 4 16.44 14.17 7.82
C ARG A 4 16.94 12.93 8.55
N PHE A 5 17.62 13.14 9.69
CA PHE A 5 17.73 12.10 10.69
C PHE A 5 16.38 11.97 11.42
N PRO A 6 15.85 10.75 11.64
CA PRO A 6 14.55 10.60 12.30
C PRO A 6 14.67 11.00 13.78
N GLY A 7 13.92 12.02 14.21
CA GLY A 7 13.91 12.42 15.63
C GLY A 7 13.31 13.78 15.96
N ILE A 8 13.25 14.73 15.01
CA ILE A 8 12.69 16.07 15.26
C ILE A 8 11.64 16.39 14.17
N ASP A 9 10.40 16.57 14.60
CA ASP A 9 9.27 16.93 13.73
C ASP A 9 9.17 18.46 13.61
N LEU A 10 9.79 18.97 12.54
CA LEU A 10 9.55 20.32 12.03
C LEU A 10 8.92 20.20 10.63
N ASN A 11 7.67 19.71 10.58
CA ASN A 11 6.68 20.05 9.56
C ASN A 11 5.28 19.50 9.96
N LYS A 12 4.65 20.11 10.97
CA LYS A 12 3.17 20.12 10.99
C LYS A 12 2.69 20.91 9.77
N PRO A 13 1.77 20.40 8.95
CA PRO A 13 1.08 21.25 7.98
C PRO A 13 0.28 22.31 8.75
N ILE A 14 0.39 23.57 8.33
CA ILE A 14 -0.57 24.60 8.72
C ILE A 14 -1.93 24.13 8.18
N GLN A 15 -2.89 24.01 9.09
CA GLN A 15 -4.29 23.83 8.72
C GLN A 15 -4.81 25.23 8.41
N ASP A 16 -5.13 25.51 7.15
CA ASP A 16 -5.86 26.71 6.80
C ASP A 16 -7.29 26.58 7.35
N GLU A 17 -7.62 27.39 8.36
CA GLU A 17 -8.98 27.54 8.86
C GLU A 17 -9.77 28.42 7.89
N GLU A 18 -10.55 27.80 7.01
CA GLU A 18 -11.76 28.45 6.47
C GLU A 18 -13.00 27.62 6.84
N HIS A 19 -13.65 28.03 7.93
CA HIS A 19 -15.03 27.67 8.22
C HIS A 19 -15.95 28.78 7.70
N GLY A 20 -16.74 28.44 6.67
CA GLY A 20 -17.64 29.36 5.99
C GLY A 20 -18.77 28.64 5.27
N GLN A 21 -19.55 27.82 6.00
CA GLN A 21 -20.82 27.35 5.47
C GLN A 21 -21.75 28.54 5.26
N GLN A 22 -22.37 28.67 4.08
CA GLN A 22 -23.75 29.15 4.01
C GLN A 22 -24.46 28.69 2.74
N SER A 23 -25.60 28.04 2.96
CA SER A 23 -26.60 27.73 1.94
C SER A 23 -27.52 28.93 1.71
N ARG A 24 -27.87 29.15 0.45
CA ARG A 24 -28.96 29.99 -0.08
C ARG A 24 -30.09 30.33 0.92
N ASN A 25 -30.54 31.58 0.87
CA ASN A 25 -31.90 31.91 0.39
C ASN A 25 -32.04 33.40 0.01
N ASP A 26 -32.93 33.67 -0.94
CA ASP A 26 -33.24 35.01 -1.47
C ASP A 26 -34.01 35.90 -0.47
N THR A 27 -33.84 37.23 -0.52
CA THR A 27 -34.88 38.19 -0.99
C THR A 27 -34.53 39.69 -0.78
N SER A 28 -34.74 40.46 -1.87
CA SER A 28 -35.18 41.88 -1.98
C SER A 28 -34.66 43.04 -1.10
N ASN A 29 -34.28 44.11 -1.82
CA ASN A 29 -34.54 45.55 -1.59
C ASN A 29 -33.87 46.35 -0.44
N GLN A 30 -33.33 47.52 -0.84
CA GLN A 30 -33.53 48.89 -0.28
C GLN A 30 -33.43 49.12 1.25
N ASP A 31 -32.77 50.16 1.79
CA ASP A 31 -32.32 51.44 1.22
C ASP A 31 -31.08 52.01 1.98
N GLN A 32 -30.70 53.25 1.64
CA GLN A 32 -29.68 54.11 2.28
C GLN A 32 -29.86 54.21 3.82
N ASP A 33 -28.83 54.43 4.64
CA ASP A 33 -28.32 55.79 4.92
C ASP A 33 -26.94 55.87 5.65
N HIS A 34 -26.43 57.11 5.77
CA HIS A 34 -25.17 57.52 6.44
C HIS A 34 -25.10 57.19 7.96
N GLN A 35 -23.95 57.12 8.66
CA GLN A 35 -23.04 58.25 8.97
C GLN A 35 -21.72 57.84 9.68
N HIS A 36 -20.89 58.85 10.03
CA HIS A 36 -19.45 58.78 10.35
C HIS A 36 -18.98 58.09 11.66
N ASN A 37 -17.72 57.64 11.59
CA ASN A 37 -16.62 57.68 12.59
C ASN A 37 -16.84 58.48 13.89
N VAL A 38 -16.13 58.09 14.96
CA VAL A 38 -15.04 58.88 15.59
C VAL A 38 -14.31 58.14 16.74
N GLU A 39 -12.98 58.34 16.82
CA GLU A 39 -12.02 58.18 17.95
C GLU A 39 -11.70 56.83 18.67
N GLU A 40 -10.42 56.43 18.58
CA GLU A 40 -9.65 55.90 19.72
C GLU A 40 -9.26 57.05 20.67
N PRO A 41 -8.82 56.79 21.92
CA PRO A 41 -7.35 56.86 22.15
C PRO A 41 -6.77 55.99 23.31
N THR A 42 -5.47 55.65 23.20
CA THR A 42 -4.40 55.56 24.26
C THR A 42 -4.67 54.93 25.65
N GLY A 43 -3.76 54.22 26.33
CA GLY A 43 -2.35 53.86 26.10
C GLY A 43 -1.62 53.52 27.44
N ASN A 44 -0.46 52.85 27.38
CA ASN A 44 0.61 52.67 28.41
C ASN A 44 0.25 51.99 29.77
N GLU A 45 0.95 50.94 30.24
CA GLU A 45 2.28 50.91 30.91
C GLU A 45 2.30 51.73 32.24
N GLU A 46 2.80 51.27 33.41
CA GLU A 46 3.94 50.38 33.72
C GLU A 46 3.78 49.53 35.03
N GLN A 47 4.52 48.42 35.10
CA GLN A 47 5.40 47.87 36.18
C GLN A 47 5.13 48.23 37.68
N THR A 48 5.34 47.32 38.65
CA THR A 48 6.70 46.94 39.13
C THR A 48 6.71 45.79 40.18
N THR A 49 7.72 44.88 40.09
CA THR A 49 8.53 44.21 41.18
C THR A 49 7.87 43.53 42.40
N ALA A 50 8.37 42.45 43.04
CA ALA A 50 9.46 41.46 42.88
C ALA A 50 9.04 40.16 43.67
N ASP A 51 9.68 38.99 43.72
CA ASP A 51 11.06 38.63 44.13
C ASP A 51 11.43 37.15 43.79
N ILE A 52 12.73 36.79 43.98
CA ILE A 52 13.51 35.62 43.47
C ILE A 52 14.60 35.29 44.56
N PRO A 53 15.19 34.06 44.78
CA PRO A 53 15.41 32.86 43.92
C PRO A 53 15.23 31.45 44.61
N MET A 54 15.80 30.39 44.00
CA MET A 54 16.25 29.05 44.52
C MET A 54 15.18 27.93 44.60
N SER A 55 15.28 26.77 43.93
CA SER A 55 16.40 25.84 43.58
C SER A 55 16.94 25.07 44.80
N ASP A 56 17.22 23.75 44.77
CA ASP A 56 17.20 22.70 43.72
C ASP A 56 16.47 21.42 44.28
N ASN A 57 16.54 20.16 43.82
CA ASN A 57 17.37 19.44 42.83
C ASN A 57 16.72 18.08 42.40
N HIS A 58 17.44 17.30 41.59
CA HIS A 58 17.37 15.85 41.35
C HIS A 58 16.29 15.23 40.43
N THR A 59 16.56 15.36 39.12
CA THR A 59 16.95 14.26 38.21
C THR A 59 16.27 12.88 38.30
N GLY A 60 15.78 12.37 37.15
CA GLY A 60 15.68 10.91 36.91
C GLY A 60 14.80 10.54 35.71
N ALA A 61 15.39 9.93 34.67
CA ALA A 61 14.67 9.46 33.48
C ALA A 61 14.43 7.93 33.49
N SER A 62 13.73 7.43 32.45
CA SER A 62 13.44 6.01 32.15
C SER A 62 12.24 5.44 32.90
N ALA A 63 11.49 4.43 32.45
CA ALA A 63 11.23 3.77 31.17
C ALA A 63 10.31 2.56 31.50
N GLU A 64 9.59 2.02 30.53
CA GLU A 64 9.13 0.61 30.46
C GLU A 64 8.25 -0.04 31.57
N THR A 65 7.16 -0.68 31.08
CA THR A 65 6.58 -1.98 31.54
C THR A 65 5.83 -2.14 32.88
N GLY A 66 4.56 -2.58 32.76
CA GLY A 66 4.07 -3.85 33.35
C GLY A 66 3.40 -3.86 34.75
N GLY A 67 2.40 -4.74 34.93
CA GLY A 67 1.69 -5.02 36.20
C GLY A 67 0.35 -4.26 36.35
N ILE A 68 -0.80 -4.80 36.79
CA ILE A 68 -1.14 -5.78 37.85
C ILE A 68 -0.83 -5.17 39.25
N ASP A 69 -1.74 -5.04 40.23
CA ASP A 69 -3.00 -5.78 40.53
C ASP A 69 -4.10 -4.94 41.23
N THR A 70 -5.20 -5.60 41.62
CA THR A 70 -6.30 -5.19 42.54
C THR A 70 -5.85 -4.52 43.85
N GLY A 71 -6.56 -3.52 44.41
CA GLY A 71 -7.68 -3.68 45.38
C GLY A 71 -7.16 -3.63 46.84
N ASP A 72 -7.81 -3.12 47.89
CA ASP A 72 -9.07 -2.41 48.16
C ASP A 72 -8.72 -1.26 49.18
N THR A 73 -9.53 -0.31 49.64
CA THR A 73 -10.81 -0.41 50.38
C THR A 73 -11.27 1.01 50.81
N MET A 74 -12.56 1.16 51.18
CA MET A 74 -13.17 2.28 51.95
C MET A 74 -13.32 3.65 51.27
N SER A 75 -14.34 4.47 51.56
CA SER A 75 -15.71 4.24 52.10
C SER A 75 -16.47 5.58 52.04
N THR A 76 -17.62 5.66 51.37
CA THR A 76 -18.69 6.62 51.72
C THR A 76 -20.05 6.15 51.18
N GLU A 77 -21.00 6.01 52.10
CA GLU A 77 -22.45 6.02 51.89
C GLU A 77 -22.87 7.52 51.69
N ASP A 78 -24.04 7.95 51.19
CA ASP A 78 -25.32 7.30 50.84
C ASP A 78 -26.13 8.22 49.87
N SER A 79 -27.32 7.75 49.45
CA SER A 79 -28.56 8.51 49.17
C SER A 79 -28.84 9.09 47.76
N GLY A 80 -29.88 8.53 47.12
CA GLY A 80 -30.69 9.14 46.05
C GLY A 80 -30.10 9.07 44.64
N GLY A 81 -30.68 8.42 43.63
CA GLY A 81 -31.99 7.78 43.51
C GLY A 81 -32.85 8.46 42.44
N ASP A 82 -32.74 8.00 41.19
CA ASP A 82 -33.73 8.19 40.11
C ASP A 82 -33.52 7.13 39.01
N ASP A 83 -34.61 6.54 38.53
CA ASP A 83 -34.60 5.41 37.58
C ASP A 83 -34.43 5.85 36.12
N GLU A 84 -33.23 5.66 35.54
CA GLU A 84 -33.05 5.76 34.08
C GLU A 84 -33.01 4.39 33.41
N VAL A 85 -34.14 4.01 32.80
CA VAL A 85 -34.37 2.72 32.14
C VAL A 85 -33.44 2.57 30.93
N GLN A 86 -32.41 1.72 31.07
CA GLN A 86 -31.52 1.34 29.96
C GLN A 86 -32.28 0.62 28.83
N SER A 87 -32.73 1.41 27.87
CA SER A 87 -33.51 0.96 26.71
C SER A 87 -32.70 -0.02 25.86
N THR A 88 -33.06 -1.30 25.93
CA THR A 88 -32.46 -2.35 25.11
C THR A 88 -32.92 -2.21 23.65
N PRO A 89 -32.04 -2.25 22.64
CA PRO A 89 -32.46 -2.25 21.24
C PRO A 89 -33.18 -3.56 20.91
N SER A 90 -34.51 -3.49 20.89
CA SER A 90 -35.44 -4.62 20.73
C SER A 90 -35.54 -5.07 19.26
N LEU A 91 -34.51 -5.78 18.79
CA LEU A 91 -34.57 -6.52 17.54
C LEU A 91 -35.46 -7.77 17.68
N THR A 92 -36.75 -7.63 17.36
CA THR A 92 -37.78 -8.70 17.13
C THR A 92 -37.87 -9.84 18.18
N PRO A 93 -39.07 -10.18 18.71
CA PRO A 93 -39.22 -11.31 19.64
C PRO A 93 -38.57 -12.60 19.11
N VAL A 94 -37.55 -13.10 19.82
CA VAL A 94 -36.85 -14.33 19.43
C VAL A 94 -37.71 -15.52 19.82
N GLU A 95 -38.39 -16.08 18.82
CA GLU A 95 -39.28 -17.23 18.99
C GLU A 95 -38.58 -18.39 19.71
N LYS A 96 -39.12 -18.78 20.87
CA LYS A 96 -38.63 -19.88 21.69
C LYS A 96 -39.00 -21.21 21.03
N PRO A 97 -38.06 -22.14 20.80
CA PRO A 97 -38.39 -23.45 20.24
C PRO A 97 -39.31 -24.23 21.19
N TYR A 98 -40.33 -24.88 20.63
CA TYR A 98 -41.26 -25.76 21.35
C TYR A 98 -41.37 -27.13 20.61
N PRO A 99 -41.82 -28.20 21.30
CA PRO A 99 -42.16 -29.47 20.64
C PRO A 99 -43.13 -29.28 19.48
N ASP A 100 -43.00 -30.11 18.44
CA ASP A 100 -43.80 -30.12 17.22
C ASP A 100 -43.69 -28.90 16.28
N MET A 101 -42.88 -27.88 16.63
CA MET A 101 -42.48 -26.79 15.72
C MET A 101 -41.87 -27.34 14.41
N LEU A 102 -42.26 -26.73 13.27
CA LEU A 102 -42.00 -27.20 11.92
C LEU A 102 -40.94 -26.39 11.18
N PHE A 103 -40.11 -27.08 10.39
CA PHE A 103 -39.13 -26.51 9.47
C PHE A 103 -39.12 -27.28 8.15
N ASP A 104 -38.74 -26.65 7.05
CA ASP A 104 -38.57 -27.33 5.76
C ASP A 104 -37.19 -27.99 5.67
N THR A 105 -36.18 -27.44 6.37
CA THR A 105 -34.85 -28.03 6.47
C THR A 105 -34.32 -28.14 7.91
N TRP A 106 -33.41 -29.11 8.15
CA TRP A 106 -32.71 -29.19 9.44
C TRP A 106 -31.75 -28.00 9.66
N GLN A 107 -31.34 -27.31 8.59
CA GLN A 107 -30.56 -26.08 8.67
C GLN A 107 -31.39 -24.90 9.20
N GLU A 108 -32.66 -24.76 8.84
CA GLU A 108 -33.57 -23.78 9.45
C GLU A 108 -33.75 -24.06 10.95
N ALA A 109 -33.98 -25.32 11.33
CA ALA A 109 -34.06 -25.71 12.74
C ALA A 109 -32.77 -25.39 13.52
N LEU A 110 -31.60 -25.60 12.90
CA LEU A 110 -30.32 -25.17 13.44
C LEU A 110 -30.25 -23.65 13.62
N MET A 111 -30.70 -22.88 12.62
CA MET A 111 -30.70 -21.41 12.68
C MET A 111 -31.65 -20.87 13.75
N CYS A 112 -32.85 -21.43 13.88
CA CYS A 112 -33.81 -21.13 14.94
C CYS A 112 -33.17 -21.37 16.32
N TYR A 113 -32.64 -22.57 16.56
CA TYR A 113 -32.03 -22.91 17.85
C TYR A 113 -30.78 -22.08 18.16
N ASN A 114 -29.98 -21.72 17.14
CA ASN A 114 -28.82 -20.86 17.32
C ASN A 114 -29.22 -19.41 17.64
N ARG A 115 -30.34 -18.91 17.07
CA ARG A 115 -30.89 -17.59 17.39
C ARG A 115 -31.40 -17.54 18.83
N TYR A 116 -32.16 -18.56 19.26
CA TYR A 116 -32.56 -18.73 20.67
C TYR A 116 -31.34 -18.83 21.60
N ALA A 117 -30.34 -19.65 21.25
CA ALA A 117 -29.11 -19.78 22.03
C ALA A 117 -28.31 -18.46 22.12
N LYS A 118 -28.33 -17.64 21.05
CA LYS A 118 -27.76 -16.28 21.08
C LYS A 118 -28.55 -15.38 22.01
N HIS A 119 -29.89 -15.43 22.01
CA HIS A 119 -30.70 -14.64 22.94
C HIS A 119 -30.40 -15.02 24.40
N VAL A 120 -30.46 -16.31 24.76
CA VAL A 120 -30.21 -16.81 26.12
C VAL A 120 -28.74 -16.69 26.57
N GLY A 121 -27.78 -16.69 25.62
CA GLY A 121 -26.36 -16.48 25.92
C GLY A 121 -25.53 -17.76 26.08
N PHE A 122 -25.86 -18.83 25.34
CA PHE A 122 -25.05 -20.05 25.24
C PHE A 122 -24.69 -20.38 23.79
N SER A 123 -23.79 -21.35 23.62
CA SER A 123 -23.37 -21.83 22.30
C SER A 123 -23.82 -23.27 22.07
N ILE A 124 -24.21 -23.61 20.85
CA ILE A 124 -24.64 -24.95 20.48
C ILE A 124 -23.53 -25.72 19.74
N LYS A 125 -23.62 -27.05 19.74
CA LYS A 125 -22.90 -27.94 18.83
C LYS A 125 -23.87 -28.94 18.22
N CYS A 126 -23.64 -29.31 16.96
CA CYS A 126 -24.26 -30.50 16.39
C CYS A 126 -23.68 -31.72 17.12
N SER A 127 -24.59 -32.56 17.62
CA SER A 127 -24.29 -33.84 18.26
C SER A 127 -24.71 -34.96 17.29
N THR A 128 -25.20 -36.08 17.82
CA THR A 128 -25.64 -37.23 17.04
C THR A 128 -26.63 -36.85 15.92
N SER A 129 -26.33 -37.32 14.71
CA SER A 129 -27.26 -37.41 13.60
C SER A 129 -27.54 -38.87 13.27
N ARG A 130 -28.70 -39.16 12.70
CA ARG A 130 -29.00 -40.44 12.06
C ARG A 130 -29.40 -40.16 10.61
N ASN A 131 -29.08 -41.10 9.73
CA ASN A 131 -29.61 -41.16 8.40
C ASN A 131 -30.68 -42.26 8.34
N SER A 132 -31.73 -42.01 7.56
CA SER A 132 -32.78 -42.99 7.30
C SER A 132 -32.17 -44.18 6.57
N THR A 133 -32.61 -45.37 6.95
CA THR A 133 -32.18 -46.64 6.34
C THR A 133 -32.77 -46.86 4.94
N VAL A 134 -33.77 -46.07 4.55
CA VAL A 134 -34.49 -46.23 3.28
C VAL A 134 -33.86 -45.38 2.17
N ASP A 135 -33.68 -44.08 2.41
CA ASP A 135 -33.20 -43.11 1.41
C ASP A 135 -31.76 -42.62 1.65
N LYS A 136 -31.09 -43.12 2.70
CA LYS A 136 -29.75 -42.72 3.17
C LYS A 136 -29.58 -41.22 3.51
N GLN A 137 -30.64 -40.41 3.45
CA GLN A 137 -30.61 -39.00 3.84
C GLN A 137 -30.73 -38.83 5.35
N LYS A 138 -30.32 -37.69 5.89
CA LYS A 138 -30.43 -37.40 7.33
C LYS A 138 -31.90 -37.39 7.76
N ASP A 139 -32.26 -38.18 8.77
CA ASP A 139 -33.63 -38.30 9.30
C ASP A 139 -33.77 -37.74 10.73
N LYS A 140 -32.66 -37.51 11.42
CA LYS A 140 -32.61 -37.00 12.78
C LYS A 140 -31.35 -36.18 13.00
N GLN A 141 -31.48 -35.04 13.68
CA GLN A 141 -30.35 -34.24 14.16
C GLN A 141 -30.58 -33.84 15.62
N LEU A 142 -29.54 -34.02 16.45
CA LEU A 142 -29.49 -33.50 17.81
C LEU A 142 -28.56 -32.28 17.86
N PHE A 143 -29.02 -31.21 18.49
CA PHE A 143 -28.24 -30.04 18.86
C PHE A 143 -28.17 -29.97 20.38
N VAL A 144 -27.03 -29.59 20.95
CA VAL A 144 -26.81 -29.57 22.41
C VAL A 144 -25.95 -28.37 22.80
N CYS A 145 -25.99 -27.95 24.07
CA CYS A 145 -25.08 -26.94 24.61
C CYS A 145 -23.59 -27.33 24.42
N ASN A 146 -22.72 -26.36 24.16
CA ASN A 146 -21.27 -26.55 24.00
C ASN A 146 -20.58 -27.13 25.26
N LYS A 147 -21.16 -26.90 26.45
CA LYS A 147 -20.73 -27.44 27.75
C LYS A 147 -21.19 -28.88 28.03
N SER A 148 -22.02 -29.48 27.17
CA SER A 148 -22.42 -30.89 27.30
C SER A 148 -21.25 -31.86 27.04
N GLY A 149 -21.32 -33.03 27.69
CA GLY A 149 -20.25 -34.02 27.78
C GLY A 149 -19.59 -34.04 29.17
N LYS A 150 -19.00 -35.17 29.55
CA LYS A 150 -18.32 -35.34 30.85
C LYS A 150 -17.18 -34.31 31.01
N PRO A 151 -16.91 -33.80 32.22
CA PRO A 151 -15.67 -33.10 32.53
C PRO A 151 -14.47 -33.98 32.15
N VAL A 152 -13.41 -33.37 31.62
CA VAL A 152 -12.13 -34.03 31.36
C VAL A 152 -11.14 -33.47 32.37
N ASP A 153 -10.46 -34.35 33.09
CA ASP A 153 -9.44 -34.01 34.08
C ASP A 153 -8.14 -33.66 33.33
N ILE A 154 -7.84 -32.36 33.21
CA ILE A 154 -6.77 -31.85 32.35
C ILE A 154 -5.39 -32.24 32.90
N ASN A 155 -5.29 -32.44 34.20
CA ASN A 155 -4.04 -32.75 34.91
C ASN A 155 -3.61 -34.23 34.77
N LYS A 156 -4.37 -35.06 34.03
CA LYS A 156 -4.09 -36.50 33.83
C LYS A 156 -3.77 -36.86 32.38
N GLN A 157 -3.50 -35.88 31.51
CA GLN A 157 -3.00 -36.15 30.16
C GLN A 157 -1.48 -36.20 30.17
N GLU A 158 -0.92 -37.36 29.84
CA GLU A 158 0.49 -37.48 29.49
C GLU A 158 0.83 -36.48 28.37
N VAL A 159 1.95 -35.77 28.53
CA VAL A 159 2.37 -34.74 27.57
C VAL A 159 2.95 -35.46 26.34
N PRO A 160 2.31 -35.43 25.16
CA PRO A 160 2.89 -36.02 23.95
C PRO A 160 4.13 -35.21 23.53
N PRO A 161 5.12 -35.82 22.86
CA PRO A 161 6.45 -35.24 22.60
C PRO A 161 6.47 -34.11 21.55
N VAL A 162 5.34 -33.49 21.25
CA VAL A 162 5.19 -32.45 20.22
C VAL A 162 4.71 -31.15 20.87
N ARG A 163 5.38 -30.01 20.55
CA ARG A 163 4.97 -28.67 20.97
C ARG A 163 3.48 -28.43 20.67
N GLN A 164 2.64 -28.49 21.69
CA GLN A 164 1.22 -28.16 21.55
C GLN A 164 1.03 -26.64 21.42
N ARG A 165 0.12 -26.21 20.55
CA ARG A 165 -0.37 -24.82 20.60
C ARG A 165 -1.22 -24.65 21.86
N ASN A 166 -0.98 -23.58 22.61
CA ASN A 166 -1.86 -23.14 23.71
C ASN A 166 -3.29 -22.95 23.16
N ARG A 167 -4.21 -23.83 23.56
CA ARG A 167 -5.62 -23.84 23.11
C ARG A 167 -6.53 -23.74 24.33
N PHE A 168 -7.31 -22.66 24.40
CA PHE A 168 -8.36 -22.52 25.42
C PHE A 168 -9.47 -23.57 25.22
N ILE A 169 -9.66 -24.45 26.21
CA ILE A 169 -10.66 -25.53 26.18
C ILE A 169 -11.95 -25.07 26.88
N THR A 170 -13.11 -25.34 26.27
CA THR A 170 -14.41 -25.09 26.92
C THR A 170 -14.64 -26.09 28.05
N LYS A 171 -14.53 -25.65 29.32
CA LYS A 171 -14.89 -26.44 30.53
C LYS A 171 -16.29 -27.04 30.38
N LYS A 172 -16.35 -28.37 30.29
CA LYS A 172 -17.58 -29.16 30.22
C LYS A 172 -18.20 -29.30 31.60
N THR A 173 -19.53 -29.38 31.65
CA THR A 173 -20.33 -29.51 32.88
C THR A 173 -21.38 -30.61 32.75
N ASP A 174 -21.32 -31.44 31.71
CA ASP A 174 -22.37 -32.41 31.34
C ASP A 174 -23.79 -31.81 31.21
N CYS A 175 -23.86 -30.55 30.78
CA CYS A 175 -25.10 -29.82 30.51
C CYS A 175 -26.08 -30.60 29.62
N LYS A 176 -27.36 -30.64 30.00
CA LYS A 176 -28.42 -31.42 29.33
C LYS A 176 -29.25 -30.65 28.31
N ALA A 177 -29.17 -29.30 28.30
CA ALA A 177 -29.86 -28.43 27.34
C ALA A 177 -29.63 -28.87 25.89
N ARG A 178 -30.73 -29.14 25.17
CA ARG A 178 -30.71 -29.76 23.83
C ARG A 178 -32.00 -29.56 23.04
N LEU A 179 -31.87 -29.54 21.71
CA LEU A 179 -32.98 -29.60 20.76
C LEU A 179 -32.80 -30.82 19.83
N ARG A 180 -33.85 -31.62 19.64
CA ARG A 180 -33.84 -32.81 18.77
C ARG A 180 -34.88 -32.64 17.67
N VAL A 181 -34.45 -32.64 16.43
CA VAL A 181 -35.35 -32.67 15.26
C VAL A 181 -35.34 -34.02 14.57
N LYS A 182 -36.51 -34.41 14.03
CA LYS A 182 -36.68 -35.56 13.13
C LYS A 182 -37.41 -35.13 11.87
N ARG A 183 -37.05 -35.72 10.73
CA ARG A 183 -37.79 -35.60 9.48
C ARG A 183 -39.01 -36.54 9.50
N ARG A 184 -40.19 -36.03 9.13
CA ARG A 184 -41.41 -36.81 8.87
C ARG A 184 -41.98 -36.33 7.53
N GLY A 185 -42.10 -37.21 6.55
CA GLY A 185 -42.38 -36.80 5.17
C GLY A 185 -41.33 -35.80 4.66
N GLN A 186 -41.78 -34.65 4.14
CA GLN A 186 -40.90 -33.60 3.63
C GLN A 186 -40.46 -32.57 4.69
N LYS A 187 -41.04 -32.56 5.90
CA LYS A 187 -40.75 -31.55 6.94
C LYS A 187 -39.96 -32.09 8.13
N TRP A 188 -39.34 -31.18 8.86
CA TRP A 188 -38.57 -31.42 10.08
C TRP A 188 -39.36 -30.93 11.30
N HIS A 189 -39.57 -31.80 12.27
CA HIS A 189 -40.33 -31.55 13.49
C HIS A 189 -39.41 -31.54 14.71
N VAL A 190 -39.61 -30.60 15.64
CA VAL A 190 -39.02 -30.67 16.98
C VAL A 190 -39.66 -31.83 17.76
N THR A 191 -38.85 -32.77 18.21
CA THR A 191 -39.30 -33.96 18.96
C THR A 191 -38.86 -33.97 20.42
N MET A 192 -38.03 -33.01 20.82
CA MET A 192 -37.59 -32.80 22.20
C MET A 192 -36.88 -31.45 22.29
N PHE A 193 -37.25 -30.65 23.28
CA PHE A 193 -36.57 -29.44 23.68
C PHE A 193 -36.31 -29.52 25.20
N ILE A 194 -35.08 -29.25 25.62
CA ILE A 194 -34.70 -29.12 27.04
C ILE A 194 -34.00 -27.77 27.17
N GLU A 195 -34.59 -26.90 27.97
CA GLU A 195 -34.16 -25.52 28.23
C GLU A 195 -33.14 -25.41 29.36
N GLU A 196 -33.22 -26.29 30.36
CA GLU A 196 -32.45 -26.17 31.61
C GLU A 196 -30.93 -26.31 31.43
N HIS A 197 -30.21 -25.35 32.00
CA HIS A 197 -28.75 -25.30 32.03
C HIS A 197 -28.22 -25.46 33.46
N ASN A 198 -27.27 -26.38 33.65
CA ASN A 198 -26.55 -26.56 34.92
C ASN A 198 -25.31 -25.63 35.05
N HIS A 199 -25.34 -24.49 34.40
CA HIS A 199 -24.29 -23.49 34.40
C HIS A 199 -24.88 -22.11 34.07
N PRO A 200 -24.28 -21.00 34.51
CA PRO A 200 -24.70 -19.68 34.07
C PRO A 200 -24.53 -19.51 32.56
N CYS A 201 -25.47 -18.82 31.93
CA CYS A 201 -25.38 -18.34 30.55
C CYS A 201 -24.88 -16.88 30.53
N LEU A 202 -24.29 -16.44 29.41
CA LEU A 202 -23.70 -15.10 29.31
C LEU A 202 -24.79 -14.02 29.25
N LYS A 203 -24.96 -13.26 30.34
CA LYS A 203 -25.89 -12.12 30.39
C LYS A 203 -25.44 -10.97 29.46
N LYS A 204 -24.20 -10.50 29.60
CA LYS A 204 -23.65 -9.34 28.85
C LYS A 204 -23.66 -9.58 27.33
N PHE A 205 -24.47 -8.81 26.61
CA PHE A 205 -24.72 -9.00 25.17
C PHE A 205 -23.44 -8.99 24.32
N SER A 206 -22.53 -8.06 24.59
CA SER A 206 -21.25 -7.94 23.87
C SER A 206 -20.33 -9.15 23.99
N LEU A 207 -20.49 -10.00 25.02
CA LEU A 207 -19.73 -11.25 25.15
C LEU A 207 -20.29 -12.38 24.27
N LYS A 208 -21.56 -12.29 23.85
CA LYS A 208 -22.26 -13.36 23.12
C LYS A 208 -21.66 -13.60 21.72
N ARG A 209 -20.98 -12.60 21.12
CA ARG A 209 -20.26 -12.74 19.84
C ARG A 209 -19.07 -13.71 19.91
N PHE A 210 -18.46 -13.90 21.08
CA PHE A 210 -17.30 -14.78 21.24
C PHE A 210 -17.67 -16.26 21.42
N LEU A 211 -18.97 -16.58 21.53
CA LEU A 211 -19.48 -17.95 21.61
C LEU A 211 -19.34 -18.67 20.27
N ARG A 212 -18.76 -19.88 20.29
CA ARG A 212 -18.27 -20.59 19.07
C ARG A 212 -19.31 -20.76 17.95
N SER A 213 -20.59 -20.98 18.28
CA SER A 213 -21.67 -21.14 17.30
C SER A 213 -22.22 -19.82 16.75
N HIS A 214 -21.87 -18.69 17.39
CA HIS A 214 -22.22 -17.34 16.95
C HIS A 214 -21.07 -16.65 16.23
N LYS A 215 -19.87 -17.25 16.23
CA LYS A 215 -18.73 -16.84 15.41
C LYS A 215 -18.94 -17.23 13.95
N GLY A 216 -18.56 -16.30 13.07
CA GLY A 216 -18.50 -16.52 11.63
C GLY A 216 -19.15 -15.38 10.87
N ILE A 217 -18.53 -15.03 9.75
CA ILE A 217 -19.05 -14.02 8.82
C ILE A 217 -20.33 -14.60 8.16
N PRO A 218 -21.46 -13.85 8.13
CA PRO A 218 -22.65 -14.18 7.35
C PRO A 218 -22.31 -14.51 5.89
N LYS A 219 -23.14 -15.30 5.20
CA LYS A 219 -22.84 -15.71 3.81
C LYS A 219 -22.90 -14.52 2.85
N GLU A 220 -23.75 -13.57 3.20
CA GLU A 220 -24.05 -12.34 2.48
C GLU A 220 -22.85 -11.40 2.56
N GLU A 221 -22.34 -11.17 3.78
CA GLU A 221 -21.14 -10.36 4.04
C GLU A 221 -19.84 -11.02 3.56
N ARG A 222 -19.79 -12.35 3.38
CA ARG A 222 -18.60 -13.04 2.84
C ARG A 222 -18.25 -12.61 1.42
N GLU A 223 -19.23 -12.29 0.58
CA GLU A 223 -18.92 -11.75 -0.76
C GLU A 223 -18.47 -10.29 -0.67
N PHE A 224 -18.97 -9.50 0.28
CA PHE A 224 -18.48 -8.14 0.54
C PHE A 224 -17.04 -8.14 1.08
N VAL A 225 -16.73 -8.96 2.11
CA VAL A 225 -15.37 -9.13 2.63
C VAL A 225 -14.41 -9.62 1.53
N LYS A 226 -14.87 -10.46 0.60
CA LYS A 226 -14.10 -10.92 -0.56
C LYS A 226 -13.90 -9.84 -1.62
N LEU A 227 -14.85 -8.91 -1.79
CA LEU A 227 -14.66 -7.70 -2.60
C LEU A 227 -13.62 -6.78 -1.96
N LEU A 228 -13.72 -6.52 -0.65
CA LEU A 228 -12.74 -5.71 0.09
C LEU A 228 -11.34 -6.33 0.05
N HIS A 229 -11.23 -7.66 0.14
CA HIS A 229 -9.96 -8.38 -0.03
C HIS A 229 -9.36 -8.25 -1.45
N LYS A 230 -10.21 -8.22 -2.50
CA LYS A 230 -9.77 -7.98 -3.88
C LYS A 230 -9.26 -6.56 -4.15
N VAL A 231 -9.55 -5.59 -3.29
CA VAL A 231 -8.94 -4.26 -3.28
C VAL A 231 -7.86 -4.13 -2.20
N ASN A 232 -7.27 -5.27 -1.82
CA ASN A 232 -6.12 -5.40 -0.92
C ASN A 232 -6.30 -4.82 0.50
N LEU A 233 -7.55 -4.68 0.97
CA LEU A 233 -7.81 -4.18 2.31
C LEU A 233 -7.50 -5.23 3.37
N SER A 234 -6.61 -4.88 4.30
CA SER A 234 -6.26 -5.74 5.43
C SER A 234 -7.48 -6.08 6.30
N ALA A 235 -7.46 -7.26 6.94
CA ALA A 235 -8.49 -7.68 7.90
C ALA A 235 -8.75 -6.66 9.03
N GLY A 236 -7.79 -5.77 9.32
CA GLY A 236 -7.98 -4.65 10.23
C GLY A 236 -8.90 -3.57 9.65
N ARG A 237 -8.58 -3.06 8.45
CA ARG A 237 -9.40 -2.04 7.75
C ARG A 237 -10.79 -2.56 7.39
N VAL A 238 -10.90 -3.83 7.00
CA VAL A 238 -12.21 -4.49 6.82
C VAL A 238 -13.02 -4.49 8.12
N MET A 239 -12.42 -4.81 9.27
CA MET A 239 -13.13 -4.72 10.55
C MET A 239 -13.52 -3.29 10.94
N SER A 240 -12.76 -2.26 10.54
CA SER A 240 -13.16 -0.86 10.70
C SER A 240 -14.39 -0.55 9.84
N ILE A 241 -14.39 -0.89 8.56
CA ILE A 241 -15.56 -0.70 7.67
C ILE A 241 -16.79 -1.44 8.22
N MET A 242 -16.63 -2.69 8.67
CA MET A 242 -17.73 -3.42 9.30
C MET A 242 -18.16 -2.82 10.64
N ALA A 243 -17.27 -2.15 11.38
CA ALA A 243 -17.64 -1.44 12.61
C ALA A 243 -18.54 -0.24 12.31
N GLU A 244 -18.23 0.56 11.29
CA GLU A 244 -19.07 1.67 10.83
C GLU A 244 -20.45 1.18 10.35
N LEU A 245 -20.48 0.14 9.50
CA LEU A 245 -21.75 -0.46 9.01
C LEU A 245 -22.63 -1.05 10.12
N TYR A 246 -22.05 -1.36 11.28
CA TYR A 246 -22.75 -1.84 12.48
C TYR A 246 -22.88 -0.75 13.56
N GLY A 247 -22.48 0.50 13.29
CA GLY A 247 -22.48 1.66 14.19
C GLY A 247 -21.47 1.62 15.36
N LYS A 248 -20.78 0.49 15.58
CA LYS A 248 -19.60 0.35 16.45
C LYS A 248 -19.03 -1.06 16.38
N LEU A 249 -17.73 -1.20 16.64
CA LEU A 249 -17.04 -2.50 16.72
C LEU A 249 -17.66 -3.46 17.76
N ALA A 250 -18.39 -2.93 18.74
CA ALA A 250 -19.09 -3.74 19.73
C ALA A 250 -20.34 -4.48 19.19
N ASN A 251 -20.88 -4.05 18.05
CA ASN A 251 -22.08 -4.61 17.43
C ASN A 251 -21.74 -5.68 16.38
N VAL A 252 -20.54 -5.64 15.79
CA VAL A 252 -20.08 -6.61 14.77
C VAL A 252 -20.11 -8.04 15.34
N PRO A 253 -20.73 -9.03 14.65
CA PRO A 253 -20.96 -10.37 15.23
C PRO A 253 -19.75 -11.31 15.20
N TYR A 254 -18.65 -10.92 14.55
CA TYR A 254 -17.40 -11.69 14.44
C TYR A 254 -16.18 -10.80 14.75
N VAL A 255 -14.98 -11.40 14.80
CA VAL A 255 -13.73 -10.68 15.13
C VAL A 255 -12.77 -10.61 13.94
N ARG A 256 -11.75 -9.73 14.02
CA ARG A 256 -10.65 -9.63 13.05
C ARG A 256 -10.03 -10.98 12.68
N LYS A 257 -9.95 -11.92 13.62
CA LYS A 257 -9.40 -13.25 13.35
C LYS A 257 -10.31 -14.11 12.46
N ASP A 258 -11.63 -13.94 12.53
CA ASP A 258 -12.57 -14.63 11.64
C ASP A 258 -12.45 -14.09 10.20
N VAL A 259 -12.32 -12.77 10.03
CA VAL A 259 -12.03 -12.10 8.75
C VAL A 259 -10.68 -12.57 8.17
N SER A 260 -9.61 -12.52 8.96
CA SER A 260 -8.28 -12.99 8.57
C SER A 260 -8.27 -14.48 8.18
N ASN A 261 -9.00 -15.33 8.90
CA ASN A 261 -9.10 -16.75 8.55
C ASN A 261 -9.90 -16.95 7.24
N TYR A 262 -10.94 -16.15 6.99
CA TYR A 262 -11.72 -16.24 5.75
C TYR A 262 -10.95 -15.72 4.53
N MET A 263 -10.21 -14.60 4.66
CA MET A 263 -9.25 -14.12 3.65
C MET A 263 -8.25 -15.22 3.30
N ALA A 264 -7.60 -15.82 4.31
CA ALA A 264 -6.68 -16.94 4.09
C ALA A 264 -7.31 -18.14 3.37
N THR A 265 -8.62 -18.40 3.53
CA THR A 265 -9.31 -19.46 2.73
C THR A 265 -9.56 -19.06 1.28
N ILE A 266 -9.65 -17.76 0.97
CA ILE A 266 -9.69 -17.26 -0.41
C ILE A 266 -8.30 -17.42 -1.03
N ASP A 267 -7.24 -17.03 -0.31
CA ASP A 267 -5.85 -17.10 -0.77
C ASP A 267 -5.43 -18.56 -1.02
N THR A 268 -5.69 -19.45 -0.05
CA THR A 268 -5.38 -20.89 -0.16
C THR A 268 -6.13 -21.55 -1.34
N ALA A 269 -7.31 -21.06 -1.72
CA ALA A 269 -8.04 -21.56 -2.88
C ALA A 269 -7.40 -21.11 -4.21
N ALA A 270 -6.71 -19.97 -4.23
CA ALA A 270 -5.93 -19.50 -5.38
C ALA A 270 -4.56 -20.19 -5.46
N GLN A 271 -3.88 -20.40 -4.32
CA GLN A 271 -2.53 -20.98 -4.20
C GLN A 271 -2.47 -22.52 -4.42
N THR A 272 -3.28 -23.06 -5.31
CA THR A 272 -3.33 -24.51 -5.62
C THR A 272 -2.39 -24.92 -6.75
N ASN A 273 -1.09 -24.59 -6.66
CA ASN A 273 -0.06 -24.84 -7.70
C ASN A 273 -0.53 -24.40 -9.11
N LYS A 274 -1.15 -23.23 -9.17
CA LYS A 274 -1.91 -22.73 -10.33
C LYS A 274 -1.73 -21.24 -10.55
N ASP A 275 -0.89 -20.57 -9.77
CA ASP A 275 -0.76 -19.12 -9.85
C ASP A 275 -0.28 -18.70 -11.25
N MET A 276 0.75 -19.37 -11.76
CA MET A 276 1.23 -19.16 -13.12
C MET A 276 0.19 -19.55 -14.18
N SER A 277 -0.56 -20.64 -13.97
CA SER A 277 -1.62 -21.03 -14.91
C SER A 277 -2.77 -20.01 -14.97
N LEU A 278 -3.06 -19.32 -13.85
CA LEU A 278 -4.05 -18.26 -13.78
C LEU A 278 -3.51 -16.95 -14.39
N LEU A 279 -2.25 -16.61 -14.11
CA LEU A 279 -1.57 -15.45 -14.69
C LEU A 279 -1.50 -15.55 -16.22
N LEU A 280 -1.02 -16.67 -16.76
CA LEU A 280 -0.97 -16.90 -18.21
C LEU A 280 -2.37 -16.90 -18.83
N ALA A 281 -3.37 -17.48 -18.16
CA ALA A 281 -4.76 -17.41 -18.61
C ALA A 281 -5.40 -16.01 -18.48
N GLU A 282 -4.78 -15.06 -17.78
CA GLU A 282 -5.17 -13.65 -17.77
C GLU A 282 -4.40 -12.85 -18.84
N PHE A 283 -3.11 -13.14 -19.06
CA PHE A 283 -2.32 -12.63 -20.20
C PHE A 283 -3.01 -12.96 -21.53
N GLU A 284 -3.49 -14.20 -21.71
CA GLU A 284 -4.26 -14.63 -22.90
C GLU A 284 -5.67 -14.01 -23.02
N LYS A 285 -6.13 -13.24 -22.03
CA LYS A 285 -7.33 -12.39 -22.15
C LYS A 285 -6.93 -10.97 -22.51
N VAL A 286 -5.98 -10.39 -21.76
CA VAL A 286 -5.46 -9.04 -22.03
C VAL A 286 -4.96 -8.97 -23.47
N LYS A 287 -4.19 -9.95 -23.94
CA LYS A 287 -3.68 -10.03 -25.32
C LYS A 287 -4.75 -10.11 -26.43
N LYS A 288 -6.02 -10.36 -26.09
CA LYS A 288 -7.15 -10.34 -27.05
C LYS A 288 -7.81 -8.97 -27.15
N ASP A 289 -7.75 -8.20 -26.07
CA ASP A 289 -8.30 -6.84 -26.00
C ASP A 289 -7.19 -5.80 -26.33
N ASP A 290 -5.93 -6.12 -26.05
CA ASP A 290 -4.71 -5.34 -26.30
C ASP A 290 -3.69 -6.21 -27.08
N ALA A 291 -3.62 -6.00 -28.40
CA ALA A 291 -2.72 -6.77 -29.27
C ALA A 291 -1.23 -6.45 -29.03
N ASP A 292 -0.92 -5.29 -28.44
CA ASP A 292 0.43 -4.84 -28.13
C ASP A 292 0.90 -5.32 -26.74
N PHE A 293 0.07 -6.04 -25.98
CA PHE A 293 0.46 -6.65 -24.72
C PHE A 293 1.65 -7.61 -24.90
N PHE A 294 2.78 -7.26 -24.30
CA PHE A 294 4.02 -8.03 -24.34
C PHE A 294 4.30 -8.70 -22.99
N HIS A 295 4.73 -9.95 -23.02
CA HIS A 295 5.25 -10.64 -21.85
C HIS A 295 6.35 -11.64 -22.24
N LYS A 296 7.32 -11.84 -21.35
CA LYS A 296 8.43 -12.79 -21.54
C LYS A 296 8.63 -13.59 -20.25
N LEU A 297 8.83 -14.89 -20.37
CA LEU A 297 9.14 -15.79 -19.27
C LEU A 297 10.47 -16.50 -19.51
N ASP A 298 11.17 -16.78 -18.41
CA ASP A 298 12.33 -17.66 -18.37
C ASP A 298 12.16 -18.66 -17.23
N LEU A 299 12.35 -19.94 -17.57
CA LEU A 299 12.12 -21.08 -16.68
C LEU A 299 13.45 -21.68 -16.23
N ASP A 300 13.43 -22.38 -15.11
CA ASP A 300 14.52 -23.29 -14.72
C ASP A 300 14.34 -24.69 -15.33
N HIS A 301 15.27 -25.59 -15.02
CA HIS A 301 15.25 -27.01 -15.42
C HIS A 301 14.06 -27.82 -14.84
N ASP A 302 13.30 -27.23 -13.93
CA ASP A 302 12.15 -27.81 -13.23
C ASP A 302 10.82 -27.21 -13.76
N ASP A 303 10.85 -26.50 -14.90
CA ASP A 303 9.77 -25.71 -15.50
C ASP A 303 9.20 -24.57 -14.62
N ARG A 304 9.91 -24.17 -13.56
CA ARG A 304 9.46 -23.09 -12.66
C ARG A 304 9.95 -21.74 -13.15
N VAL A 305 9.10 -20.73 -13.09
CA VAL A 305 9.45 -19.35 -13.47
C VAL A 305 10.62 -18.83 -12.63
N ARG A 306 11.71 -18.44 -13.29
CA ARG A 306 12.89 -17.81 -12.69
C ARG A 306 12.88 -16.31 -12.94
N ARG A 307 12.49 -15.87 -14.14
CA ARG A 307 12.33 -14.46 -14.47
C ARG A 307 11.07 -14.28 -15.29
N ILE A 308 10.35 -13.19 -15.07
CA ILE A 308 9.14 -12.84 -15.81
C ILE A 308 9.06 -11.32 -15.96
N PHE A 309 8.66 -10.87 -17.13
CA PHE A 309 8.45 -9.46 -17.46
C PHE A 309 7.14 -9.31 -18.25
N TRP A 310 6.44 -8.20 -18.04
CA TRP A 310 5.29 -7.81 -18.87
C TRP A 310 5.16 -6.29 -18.98
N VAL A 311 4.51 -5.87 -20.07
CA VAL A 311 4.09 -4.50 -20.33
C VAL A 311 2.88 -4.50 -21.28
N ASP A 312 1.97 -3.57 -21.06
CA ASP A 312 0.74 -3.34 -21.82
C ASP A 312 0.92 -2.34 -22.97
N GLY A 313 0.07 -2.42 -23.98
CA GLY A 313 0.11 -1.59 -25.19
C GLY A 313 0.16 -0.09 -24.93
N PRO A 314 -0.70 0.48 -24.06
CA PRO A 314 -0.64 1.90 -23.69
C PRO A 314 0.72 2.31 -23.12
N ALA A 315 1.33 1.47 -22.28
CA ALA A 315 2.65 1.71 -21.70
C ALA A 315 3.78 1.64 -22.74
N ARG A 316 3.71 0.72 -23.72
CA ARG A 316 4.64 0.68 -24.88
C ARG A 316 4.49 1.92 -25.77
N ALA A 317 3.25 2.36 -26.03
CA ALA A 317 2.97 3.56 -26.80
C ALA A 317 3.46 4.84 -26.08
N ALA A 318 3.27 4.91 -24.76
CA ALA A 318 3.79 5.99 -23.93
C ALA A 318 5.34 6.03 -23.95
N TYR A 319 6.01 4.87 -23.90
CA TYR A 319 7.48 4.84 -23.98
C TYR A 319 8.03 5.45 -25.28
N LYS A 320 7.34 5.24 -26.43
CA LYS A 320 7.72 5.87 -27.71
C LYS A 320 7.70 7.40 -27.67
N LYS A 321 6.84 7.99 -26.84
CA LYS A 321 6.77 9.45 -26.59
C LYS A 321 7.73 9.90 -25.46
N TYR A 322 8.10 9.02 -24.53
CA TYR A 322 8.71 9.38 -23.23
C TYR A 322 9.90 8.47 -22.81
N SER A 323 10.75 8.05 -23.75
CA SER A 323 11.96 7.22 -23.51
C SER A 323 13.16 8.00 -22.96
N ASP A 324 13.04 9.31 -22.80
CA ASP A 324 14.12 10.23 -22.46
C ASP A 324 14.57 10.17 -21.00
N CYS A 325 13.73 9.75 -20.05
CA CYS A 325 14.08 9.61 -18.64
C CYS A 325 13.35 8.45 -17.96
N LEU A 326 14.11 7.41 -17.59
CA LEU A 326 13.63 6.19 -16.97
C LEU A 326 14.12 6.05 -15.52
N SER A 327 13.24 5.62 -14.62
CA SER A 327 13.54 5.28 -13.24
C SER A 327 13.29 3.79 -13.02
N PHE A 328 14.26 3.07 -12.43
CA PHE A 328 14.21 1.63 -12.22
C PHE A 328 14.71 1.28 -10.82
N ASP A 329 13.91 0.54 -10.05
CA ASP A 329 14.11 0.28 -8.62
C ASP A 329 13.73 -1.18 -8.34
N ALA A 330 14.51 -1.90 -7.52
CA ALA A 330 14.20 -3.27 -7.14
C ALA A 330 13.50 -3.31 -5.77
N THR A 331 12.17 -3.20 -5.80
CA THR A 331 11.35 -3.30 -4.58
C THR A 331 11.31 -4.73 -4.03
N TYR A 332 11.93 -4.92 -2.86
CA TYR A 332 11.97 -6.21 -2.17
C TYR A 332 10.60 -6.69 -1.68
N MET A 333 10.37 -8.01 -1.84
CA MET A 333 9.32 -8.78 -1.17
C MET A 333 7.87 -8.31 -1.41
N THR A 334 7.49 -7.97 -2.65
CA THR A 334 6.12 -7.54 -2.97
C THR A 334 5.14 -8.68 -3.28
N ASN A 335 5.57 -9.94 -3.23
CA ASN A 335 4.72 -11.11 -3.52
C ASN A 335 5.03 -12.33 -2.62
N CYS A 336 4.15 -13.34 -2.67
CA CYS A 336 4.21 -14.53 -1.83
C CYS A 336 5.38 -15.48 -2.12
N TYR A 337 6.13 -15.29 -3.22
CA TYR A 337 7.36 -16.00 -3.55
C TYR A 337 8.63 -15.27 -3.08
N SER A 338 8.47 -14.06 -2.55
CA SER A 338 9.55 -13.12 -2.17
C SER A 338 10.43 -12.61 -3.32
N MET A 339 10.05 -12.86 -4.58
CA MET A 339 10.74 -12.31 -5.76
C MET A 339 10.69 -10.77 -5.73
N PRO A 340 11.82 -10.06 -5.84
CA PRO A 340 11.84 -8.62 -6.04
C PRO A 340 11.03 -8.19 -7.26
N CYS A 341 10.32 -7.09 -7.11
CA CYS A 341 9.53 -6.44 -8.15
C CYS A 341 10.30 -5.24 -8.69
N THR A 342 10.46 -5.21 -10.00
CA THR A 342 11.30 -4.25 -10.73
C THR A 342 10.42 -3.46 -11.70
N PRO A 343 9.70 -2.43 -11.21
CA PRO A 343 8.92 -1.55 -12.08
C PRO A 343 9.83 -0.65 -12.92
N PHE A 344 9.43 -0.43 -14.18
CA PHE A 344 10.01 0.57 -15.06
C PHE A 344 9.13 1.82 -15.04
N ILE A 345 9.65 2.98 -14.63
CA ILE A 345 8.86 4.18 -14.37
C ILE A 345 9.32 5.36 -15.23
N GLY A 346 8.40 5.91 -16.02
CA GLY A 346 8.64 7.03 -16.94
C GLY A 346 8.08 8.37 -16.44
N ILE A 347 7.89 9.29 -17.38
CA ILE A 347 7.20 10.58 -17.16
C ILE A 347 6.41 10.98 -18.39
N ASN A 348 5.09 11.12 -18.25
CA ASN A 348 4.25 11.72 -19.30
C ASN A 348 4.44 13.26 -19.37
N ARG A 349 3.73 13.90 -20.30
CA ARG A 349 3.73 15.35 -20.53
C ARG A 349 3.30 16.21 -19.34
N TYR A 350 2.44 15.67 -18.49
CA TYR A 350 1.96 16.32 -17.28
C TYR A 350 2.97 16.28 -16.12
N GLY A 351 4.13 15.65 -16.34
CA GLY A 351 5.12 15.40 -15.29
C GLY A 351 4.66 14.33 -14.29
N GLN A 352 3.64 13.53 -14.62
CA GLN A 352 3.17 12.41 -13.80
C GLN A 352 4.07 11.20 -14.02
N SER A 353 4.23 10.37 -12.99
CA SER A 353 5.01 9.14 -13.10
C SER A 353 4.12 8.01 -13.59
N ILE A 354 4.48 7.45 -14.75
CA ILE A 354 3.74 6.40 -15.45
C ILE A 354 4.48 5.06 -15.35
N GLN A 355 3.76 3.93 -15.36
CA GLN A 355 4.39 2.61 -15.34
C GLN A 355 4.56 2.07 -16.77
N LEU A 356 5.82 1.78 -17.12
CA LEU A 356 6.29 1.33 -18.43
C LEU A 356 6.57 -0.19 -18.45
N GLY A 357 5.89 -0.95 -17.58
CA GLY A 357 6.09 -2.39 -17.40
C GLY A 357 6.56 -2.80 -16.01
N CYS A 358 6.66 -4.11 -15.80
CA CYS A 358 7.05 -4.71 -14.52
C CYS A 358 7.81 -6.03 -14.71
N GLY A 359 8.95 -6.18 -14.05
CA GLY A 359 9.70 -7.43 -13.97
C GLY A 359 9.67 -8.08 -12.58
N PHE A 360 9.79 -9.39 -12.53
CA PHE A 360 10.08 -10.16 -11.31
C PHE A 360 11.25 -11.10 -11.53
N LEU A 361 12.23 -11.02 -10.64
CA LEU A 361 13.46 -11.81 -10.72
C LEU A 361 13.54 -12.77 -9.52
N ARG A 362 13.98 -14.00 -9.74
CA ARG A 362 14.21 -14.96 -8.65
C ARG A 362 15.50 -14.66 -7.89
N ASN A 363 16.52 -14.20 -8.61
CA ASN A 363 17.81 -13.80 -8.09
C ASN A 363 18.14 -12.40 -8.62
N GLU A 364 18.94 -11.64 -7.87
CA GLU A 364 19.38 -10.30 -8.25
C GLU A 364 20.85 -10.34 -8.68
N GLN A 365 21.18 -11.19 -9.67
CA GLN A 365 22.51 -11.25 -10.27
C GLN A 365 22.54 -10.50 -11.60
N GLU A 366 23.75 -10.25 -12.11
CA GLU A 366 23.97 -9.50 -13.35
C GLU A 366 23.23 -10.13 -14.53
N ALA A 367 23.33 -11.46 -14.67
CA ALA A 367 22.61 -12.21 -15.71
C ALA A 367 21.07 -12.14 -15.58
N ASP A 368 20.52 -11.87 -14.38
CA ASP A 368 19.08 -11.70 -14.19
C ASP A 368 18.63 -10.31 -14.65
N TYR A 369 19.41 -9.25 -14.37
CA TYR A 369 19.15 -7.89 -14.86
C TYR A 369 19.42 -7.74 -16.36
N VAL A 370 20.46 -8.38 -16.91
CA VAL A 370 20.74 -8.43 -18.37
C VAL A 370 19.51 -8.94 -19.12
N TRP A 371 18.99 -10.12 -18.73
CA TRP A 371 17.78 -10.68 -19.34
C TRP A 371 16.55 -9.77 -19.21
N LEU A 372 16.43 -9.05 -18.09
CA LEU A 372 15.30 -8.15 -17.86
C LEU A 372 15.39 -6.91 -18.75
N PHE A 373 16.58 -6.32 -18.89
CA PHE A 373 16.79 -5.17 -19.77
C PHE A 373 16.71 -5.57 -21.24
N GLU A 374 17.16 -6.78 -21.62
CA GLU A 374 16.89 -7.37 -22.95
C GLU A 374 15.39 -7.53 -23.21
N ALA A 375 14.63 -8.06 -22.24
CA ALA A 375 13.18 -8.24 -22.33
C ALA A 375 12.44 -6.90 -22.45
N PHE A 376 12.89 -5.87 -21.73
CA PHE A 376 12.38 -4.51 -21.83
C PHE A 376 12.71 -3.90 -23.19
N LEU A 377 13.96 -4.00 -23.65
CA LEU A 377 14.42 -3.45 -24.94
C LEU A 377 13.68 -4.09 -26.13
N GLU A 378 13.46 -5.40 -26.09
CA GLU A 378 12.63 -6.14 -27.06
C GLU A 378 11.18 -5.64 -27.07
N ALA A 379 10.58 -5.44 -25.89
CA ALA A 379 9.22 -4.91 -25.79
C ALA A 379 9.10 -3.46 -26.27
N MET A 380 10.18 -2.69 -26.17
CA MET A 380 10.25 -1.29 -26.58
C MET A 380 10.80 -1.11 -28.01
N ASP A 381 10.63 -2.14 -28.85
CA ASP A 381 10.99 -2.14 -30.28
C ASP A 381 12.47 -1.77 -30.55
N GLY A 382 13.38 -2.09 -29.62
CA GLY A 382 14.81 -1.80 -29.72
C GLY A 382 15.22 -0.39 -29.25
N VAL A 383 14.30 0.42 -28.72
CA VAL A 383 14.60 1.76 -28.21
C VAL A 383 15.14 1.68 -26.77
N GLN A 384 16.39 2.11 -26.57
CA GLN A 384 16.99 2.27 -25.23
C GLN A 384 16.64 3.64 -24.61
N PRO A 385 16.65 3.78 -23.27
CA PRO A 385 16.40 5.06 -22.62
C PRO A 385 17.60 6.01 -22.77
N MET A 386 17.36 7.32 -22.94
CA MET A 386 18.45 8.30 -22.97
C MET A 386 19.13 8.48 -21.61
N ASN A 387 18.32 8.45 -20.53
CA ASN A 387 18.78 8.66 -19.16
C ASN A 387 18.11 7.63 -18.25
N ILE A 388 18.87 6.98 -17.36
CA ILE A 388 18.37 5.96 -16.45
C ILE A 388 18.86 6.17 -15.01
N ILE A 389 17.92 6.11 -14.07
CA ILE A 389 18.16 6.27 -12.62
C ILE A 389 17.91 4.93 -11.95
N THR A 390 18.91 4.42 -11.20
CA THR A 390 18.74 3.18 -10.42
C THR A 390 19.27 3.27 -9.00
N ASP A 391 19.10 2.19 -8.25
CA ASP A 391 19.72 1.99 -6.96
C ASP A 391 21.21 1.63 -7.11
N GLN A 392 21.94 1.70 -5.99
CA GLN A 392 23.36 1.39 -5.92
C GLN A 392 23.61 -0.13 -5.89
N ASP A 393 23.27 -0.83 -6.98
CA ASP A 393 23.62 -2.24 -7.17
C ASP A 393 24.61 -2.43 -8.34
N VAL A 394 25.68 -3.19 -8.08
CA VAL A 394 26.76 -3.43 -9.03
C VAL A 394 26.29 -4.26 -10.23
N ALA A 395 25.41 -5.24 -10.01
CA ALA A 395 24.88 -6.09 -11.06
C ALA A 395 23.89 -5.32 -11.96
N MET A 396 23.08 -4.40 -11.40
CA MET A 396 22.28 -3.47 -12.20
C MET A 396 23.18 -2.60 -13.10
N ARG A 397 24.19 -1.94 -12.52
CA ARG A 397 25.11 -1.04 -13.26
C ARG A 397 25.81 -1.77 -14.41
N ASN A 398 26.33 -2.97 -14.15
CA ASN A 398 27.01 -3.75 -15.19
C ASN A 398 26.04 -4.17 -16.31
N ALA A 399 24.82 -4.59 -15.96
CA ALA A 399 23.78 -4.93 -16.93
C ALA A 399 23.31 -3.73 -17.77
N ILE A 400 23.21 -2.54 -17.17
CA ILE A 400 22.89 -1.29 -17.88
C ILE A 400 24.01 -0.94 -18.87
N ALA A 401 25.27 -1.00 -18.44
CA ALA A 401 26.41 -0.74 -19.33
C ALA A 401 26.52 -1.74 -20.49
N ALA A 402 25.96 -2.95 -20.34
CA ALA A 402 25.93 -3.97 -21.39
C ALA A 402 24.75 -3.82 -22.38
N ILE A 403 23.56 -3.41 -21.90
CA ILE A 403 22.31 -3.41 -22.70
C ILE A 403 21.88 -2.00 -23.15
N PHE A 404 22.25 -0.96 -22.40
CA PHE A 404 21.94 0.45 -22.70
C PHE A 404 23.24 1.28 -22.76
N PRO A 405 24.16 1.00 -23.71
CA PRO A 405 25.50 1.59 -23.73
C PRO A 405 25.52 3.12 -23.90
N ASP A 406 24.51 3.70 -24.56
CA ASP A 406 24.43 5.16 -24.78
C ASP A 406 23.62 5.88 -23.69
N ALA A 407 23.02 5.14 -22.74
CA ALA A 407 22.20 5.72 -21.68
C ALA A 407 23.05 6.40 -20.61
N CYS A 408 22.69 7.61 -20.21
CA CYS A 408 23.27 8.25 -19.04
C CYS A 408 22.76 7.56 -17.77
N HIS A 409 23.56 6.64 -17.21
CA HIS A 409 23.27 5.99 -15.94
C HIS A 409 23.66 6.85 -14.74
N ARG A 410 22.74 6.99 -13.78
CA ARG A 410 23.02 7.53 -12.46
C ARG A 410 22.38 6.72 -11.35
N ASN A 411 22.97 6.78 -10.17
CA ASN A 411 22.40 6.28 -8.93
C ASN A 411 21.42 7.31 -8.32
N CYS A 412 20.37 6.80 -7.69
CA CYS A 412 19.39 7.56 -6.94
C CYS A 412 20.04 8.11 -5.66
N ARG A 413 20.15 9.46 -5.57
CA ARG A 413 20.73 10.16 -4.41
C ARG A 413 20.11 9.70 -3.10
N TRP A 414 18.81 9.40 -3.07
CA TRP A 414 18.13 8.96 -1.84
C TRP A 414 18.68 7.63 -1.33
N HIS A 415 18.75 6.61 -2.18
CA HIS A 415 19.28 5.30 -1.79
C HIS A 415 20.76 5.39 -1.36
N ILE A 416 21.56 6.24 -2.01
CA ILE A 416 22.94 6.53 -1.52
C ILE A 416 22.91 7.13 -0.11
N MET A 417 22.08 8.15 0.15
CA MET A 417 22.01 8.78 1.47
C MET A 417 21.38 7.89 2.54
N GLN A 418 20.41 7.05 2.17
CA GLN A 418 19.81 6.05 3.05
C GLN A 418 20.83 4.97 3.44
N ASN A 419 21.68 4.52 2.51
CA ASN A 419 22.77 3.59 2.78
C ASN A 419 23.87 4.24 3.64
N ALA A 420 24.14 5.54 3.46
CA ALA A 420 25.10 6.29 4.27
C ALA A 420 24.58 6.62 5.69
N GLN A 421 23.26 6.77 5.87
CA GLN A 421 22.65 7.23 7.11
C GLN A 421 22.98 6.38 8.36
N PRO A 422 22.93 5.03 8.35
CA PRO A 422 23.29 4.22 9.52
C PRO A 422 24.76 4.34 9.95
N VAL A 423 25.61 4.88 9.07
CA VAL A 423 27.07 4.84 9.19
C VAL A 423 27.63 6.21 9.53
N LEU A 424 27.32 7.22 8.71
CA LEU A 424 27.70 8.62 8.96
C LEU A 424 26.74 9.34 9.92
N GLY A 425 25.57 8.76 10.19
CA GLY A 425 24.46 9.52 10.76
C GLY A 425 24.67 10.03 12.18
N ASN A 426 25.30 9.24 13.04
CA ASN A 426 25.60 9.68 14.41
C ASN A 426 26.63 10.80 14.44
N ASP A 427 27.57 10.86 13.49
CA ASP A 427 28.61 11.88 13.47
C ASP A 427 28.10 13.17 12.81
N MET A 428 27.31 13.04 11.75
CA MET A 428 26.56 14.15 11.14
C MET A 428 25.48 14.74 12.09
N ALA A 429 24.88 13.93 12.97
CA ALA A 429 23.93 14.42 13.96
C ALA A 429 24.60 15.18 15.12
N LYS A 430 25.82 14.80 15.51
CA LYS A 430 26.62 15.52 16.52
C LYS A 430 27.22 16.82 15.99
N ASN A 431 27.47 16.91 14.68
CA ASN A 431 28.08 18.06 14.03
C ASN A 431 27.14 18.62 12.95
N GLU A 432 26.17 19.41 13.38
CA GLU A 432 25.22 20.07 12.49
C GLU A 432 25.89 20.97 11.42
N PRO A 433 26.92 21.79 11.73
CA PRO A 433 27.66 22.53 10.70
C PRO A 433 28.22 21.63 9.59
N LEU A 434 28.88 20.52 9.94
CA LEU A 434 29.35 19.52 8.95
C LEU A 434 28.19 18.94 8.13
N ARG A 435 27.08 18.58 8.77
CA ARG A 435 25.88 18.06 8.09
C ARG A 435 25.33 19.05 7.07
N LEU A 436 25.25 20.34 7.42
CA LEU A 436 24.75 21.38 6.53
C LEU A 436 25.71 21.62 5.36
N GLU A 437 27.02 21.67 5.62
CA GLU A 437 28.05 21.88 4.61
C GLU A 437 28.21 20.69 3.66
N PHE A 438 28.07 19.46 4.17
CA PHE A 438 28.00 18.23 3.38
C PHE A 438 26.81 18.23 2.42
N ASN A 439 25.61 18.58 2.91
CA ASN A 439 24.42 18.73 2.05
C ASN A 439 24.62 19.83 1.01
N ALA A 440 25.17 20.98 1.41
CA ALA A 440 25.41 22.10 0.49
C ALA A 440 26.47 21.79 -0.57
N THR A 441 27.49 20.99 -0.22
CA THR A 441 28.53 20.52 -1.15
C THR A 441 27.94 19.59 -2.20
N ILE A 442 27.05 18.67 -1.82
CA ILE A 442 26.40 17.75 -2.78
C ILE A 442 25.32 18.46 -3.60
N ASP A 443 24.41 19.22 -2.97
CA ASP A 443 23.19 19.72 -3.61
C ASP A 443 23.34 21.07 -4.31
N TYR A 444 24.29 21.90 -3.86
CA TYR A 444 24.47 23.27 -4.34
C TYR A 444 25.85 23.54 -4.96
N SER A 445 26.61 22.51 -5.35
CA SER A 445 27.77 22.67 -6.24
C SER A 445 27.31 22.63 -7.70
N MET A 446 27.60 23.68 -8.47
CA MET A 446 27.14 23.83 -9.86
C MET A 446 28.16 23.35 -10.89
N THR A 447 29.42 23.15 -10.52
CA THR A 447 30.44 22.58 -11.41
C THR A 447 31.18 21.44 -10.72
N VAL A 448 31.79 20.55 -11.50
CA VAL A 448 32.66 19.50 -10.96
C VAL A 448 33.81 20.12 -10.15
N SER A 449 34.50 21.13 -10.70
CA SER A 449 35.58 21.83 -9.98
C SER A 449 35.12 22.42 -8.64
N GLU A 450 33.93 23.01 -8.59
CA GLU A 450 33.38 23.55 -7.33
C GLU A 450 33.08 22.44 -6.32
N PHE A 451 32.52 21.31 -6.77
CA PHE A 451 32.30 20.16 -5.90
C PHE A 451 33.63 19.66 -5.32
N GLU A 452 34.66 19.45 -6.16
CA GLU A 452 35.96 18.93 -5.71
C GLU A 452 36.61 19.87 -4.68
N THR A 453 36.61 21.19 -4.92
CA THR A 453 37.13 22.19 -3.98
C THR A 453 36.36 22.17 -2.65
N ARG A 454 35.03 22.30 -2.69
CA ARG A 454 34.20 22.33 -1.47
C ARG A 454 34.29 21.04 -0.66
N TRP A 455 34.38 19.90 -1.34
CA TRP A 455 34.55 18.61 -0.69
C TRP A 455 35.89 18.55 0.06
N ALA A 456 36.99 18.96 -0.59
CA ALA A 456 38.30 19.02 0.05
C ALA A 456 38.33 20.01 1.23
N GLU A 457 37.78 21.21 1.07
CA GLU A 457 37.64 22.22 2.12
C GLU A 457 36.86 21.70 3.33
N MET A 458 35.72 21.04 3.10
CA MET A 458 34.90 20.42 4.15
C MET A 458 35.68 19.32 4.90
N LEU A 459 36.39 18.43 4.19
CA LEU A 459 37.17 17.36 4.83
C LEU A 459 38.26 17.93 5.76
N LEU A 460 38.94 18.99 5.33
CA LEU A 460 39.98 19.69 6.10
C LEU A 460 39.39 20.44 7.31
N LYS A 461 38.37 21.28 7.06
CA LYS A 461 37.73 22.16 8.06
C LYS A 461 37.16 21.41 9.26
N TYR A 462 36.59 20.22 9.02
CA TYR A 462 36.02 19.38 10.08
C TYR A 462 36.94 18.25 10.53
N ASN A 463 38.16 18.15 9.99
CA ASN A 463 39.14 17.10 10.28
C ASN A 463 38.56 15.67 10.12
N VAL A 464 37.88 15.43 9.00
CA VAL A 464 37.21 14.14 8.69
C VAL A 464 37.78 13.44 7.44
N ALA A 465 38.96 13.85 6.98
CA ALA A 465 39.64 13.27 5.81
C ALA A 465 39.88 11.75 5.92
N ASP A 466 40.18 11.26 7.13
CA ASP A 466 40.40 9.83 7.42
C ASP A 466 39.10 9.01 7.54
N ASN A 467 37.92 9.64 7.38
CA ASN A 467 36.66 8.92 7.44
C ASN A 467 36.45 8.07 6.17
N THR A 468 36.70 6.77 6.29
CA THR A 468 36.54 5.77 5.22
C THR A 468 35.19 5.82 4.53
N HIS A 469 34.13 6.24 5.20
CA HIS A 469 32.78 6.28 4.62
C HIS A 469 32.49 7.56 3.85
N LEU A 470 33.22 8.65 4.15
CA LEU A 470 33.28 9.80 3.24
C LEU A 470 34.12 9.45 2.00
N GLN A 471 35.21 8.69 2.16
CA GLN A 471 35.99 8.18 1.03
C GLN A 471 35.14 7.26 0.13
N ASP A 472 34.42 6.28 0.69
CA ASP A 472 33.48 5.41 -0.03
C ASP A 472 32.45 6.21 -0.86
N LEU A 473 31.94 7.34 -0.31
CA LEU A 473 31.00 8.24 -1.01
C LEU A 473 31.67 9.09 -2.09
N TYR A 474 32.90 9.54 -1.85
CA TYR A 474 33.68 10.30 -2.83
C TYR A 474 34.03 9.46 -4.06
N ASP A 475 34.38 8.18 -3.87
CA ASP A 475 34.72 7.27 -4.98
C ASP A 475 33.54 7.06 -5.95
N ILE A 476 32.30 7.12 -5.46
CA ILE A 476 31.08 6.95 -6.27
C ILE A 476 30.42 8.28 -6.69
N ARG A 477 31.01 9.44 -6.37
CA ARG A 477 30.41 10.78 -6.55
C ARG A 477 29.85 11.05 -7.94
N THR A 478 30.58 10.64 -8.97
CA THR A 478 30.22 10.78 -10.39
C THR A 478 28.86 10.18 -10.72
N SER A 479 28.44 9.16 -9.96
CA SER A 479 27.17 8.46 -10.17
C SER A 479 25.96 9.11 -9.52
N PHE A 480 26.11 10.04 -8.55
CA PHE A 480 24.94 10.56 -7.80
C PHE A 480 24.96 12.06 -7.50
N VAL A 481 26.09 12.75 -7.63
CA VAL A 481 26.23 14.18 -7.34
C VAL A 481 25.72 15.02 -8.54
N PRO A 482 24.73 15.92 -8.34
CA PRO A 482 24.13 16.74 -9.40
C PRO A 482 25.11 17.44 -10.35
N ALA A 483 26.25 17.91 -9.87
CA ALA A 483 27.27 18.61 -10.66
C ALA A 483 27.79 17.81 -11.87
N TYR A 484 27.72 16.47 -11.83
CA TYR A 484 28.25 15.56 -12.86
C TYR A 484 27.27 15.26 -14.01
N PHE A 485 25.99 15.63 -13.88
CA PHE A 485 24.95 15.36 -14.87
C PHE A 485 23.86 16.45 -14.90
N LYS A 486 24.18 17.68 -14.49
CA LYS A 486 23.23 18.81 -14.46
C LYS A 486 22.71 19.20 -15.85
N ASP A 487 23.49 18.86 -16.88
CA ASP A 487 23.25 19.01 -18.32
C ASP A 487 22.35 17.91 -18.88
N ARG A 488 22.02 16.88 -18.09
CA ARG A 488 21.27 15.70 -18.53
C ARG A 488 19.81 15.78 -18.12
N PHE A 489 18.94 15.27 -18.98
CA PHE A 489 17.50 15.39 -18.81
C PHE A 489 17.01 14.46 -17.69
N PHE A 490 16.80 15.08 -16.54
CA PHE A 490 16.53 14.44 -15.25
C PHE A 490 15.50 15.30 -14.50
N PRO A 491 14.28 15.46 -15.06
CA PRO A 491 13.42 16.56 -14.70
C PRO A 491 12.81 16.38 -13.31
N PHE A 492 12.81 17.48 -12.57
CA PHE A 492 12.18 17.61 -11.26
C PHE A 492 12.78 16.69 -10.17
N LEU A 493 13.95 16.07 -10.41
CA LEU A 493 14.63 15.16 -9.47
C LEU A 493 15.24 15.83 -8.22
N GLN A 494 15.03 17.13 -8.01
CA GLN A 494 15.36 17.79 -6.74
C GLN A 494 14.52 17.25 -5.56
N THR A 495 13.46 16.48 -5.83
CA THR A 495 12.80 15.64 -4.83
C THR A 495 13.15 14.17 -5.08
N THR A 496 13.47 13.46 -4.00
CA THR A 496 13.72 12.01 -4.00
C THR A 496 12.45 11.18 -4.25
N ALA A 497 11.31 11.86 -4.34
CA ALA A 497 9.96 11.32 -4.26
C ALA A 497 9.46 10.56 -5.50
N ARG A 498 10.28 10.27 -6.53
CA ARG A 498 9.79 9.64 -7.77
C ARG A 498 9.77 8.12 -7.72
N SER A 499 10.91 7.45 -7.50
CA SER A 499 10.91 6.00 -7.21
C SER A 499 10.22 5.73 -5.87
N GLU A 500 10.53 6.49 -4.82
CA GLU A 500 9.85 6.38 -3.52
C GLU A 500 8.32 6.60 -3.60
N GLY A 501 7.88 7.65 -4.30
CA GLY A 501 6.47 8.00 -4.42
C GLY A 501 5.71 6.99 -5.26
N PHE A 502 6.30 6.52 -6.35
CA PHE A 502 5.71 5.41 -7.12
C PHE A 502 5.69 4.12 -6.29
N ASN A 503 6.76 3.77 -5.59
CA ASN A 503 6.79 2.63 -4.68
C ASN A 503 5.74 2.75 -3.56
N ALA A 504 5.49 3.96 -3.06
CA ALA A 504 4.44 4.24 -2.08
C ALA A 504 3.03 4.12 -2.68
N VAL A 505 2.84 4.47 -3.95
CA VAL A 505 1.62 4.18 -4.71
C VAL A 505 1.46 2.67 -4.90
N LEU A 506 2.47 1.98 -5.43
CA LEU A 506 2.50 0.53 -5.64
C LEU A 506 2.16 -0.24 -4.36
N LYS A 507 2.75 0.13 -3.21
CA LYS A 507 2.44 -0.44 -1.87
C LYS A 507 0.98 -0.24 -1.39
N ARG A 508 0.17 0.60 -2.05
CA ARG A 508 -1.30 0.67 -1.82
C ARG A 508 -2.04 -0.43 -2.59
N TYR A 509 -1.51 -0.83 -3.74
CA TYR A 509 -2.08 -1.82 -4.64
C TYR A 509 -1.60 -3.24 -4.34
N VAL A 510 -0.36 -3.43 -3.86
CA VAL A 510 0.27 -4.77 -3.65
C VAL A 510 0.87 -4.95 -2.25
N THR A 511 0.95 -6.21 -1.80
CA THR A 511 1.46 -6.63 -0.48
C THR A 511 2.28 -7.93 -0.60
N PRO A 512 3.21 -8.21 0.34
CA PRO A 512 4.03 -9.44 0.35
C PRO A 512 3.29 -10.78 0.37
N HIS A 513 1.95 -10.77 0.45
CA HIS A 513 1.11 -11.97 0.44
C HIS A 513 0.40 -12.20 -0.90
N ASN A 514 0.44 -11.23 -1.83
CA ASN A 514 -0.18 -11.39 -3.13
C ASN A 514 0.63 -12.38 -3.99
N SER A 515 -0.08 -13.20 -4.76
CA SER A 515 0.51 -14.07 -5.78
C SER A 515 0.82 -13.27 -7.06
N LEU A 516 1.56 -13.81 -8.02
CA LEU A 516 1.89 -13.09 -9.26
C LEU A 516 0.63 -12.79 -10.09
N HIS A 517 -0.32 -13.74 -10.18
CA HIS A 517 -1.64 -13.47 -10.79
C HIS A 517 -2.39 -12.34 -10.05
N HIS A 518 -2.38 -12.34 -8.71
CA HIS A 518 -3.03 -11.26 -7.98
C HIS A 518 -2.31 -9.92 -8.17
N PHE A 519 -0.98 -9.91 -8.22
CA PHE A 519 -0.19 -8.71 -8.51
C PHE A 519 -0.58 -8.13 -9.87
N PHE A 520 -0.66 -8.96 -10.91
CA PHE A 520 -1.07 -8.53 -12.25
C PHE A 520 -2.49 -7.91 -12.27
N LEU A 521 -3.44 -8.49 -11.53
CA LEU A 521 -4.78 -7.91 -11.38
C LEU A 521 -4.80 -6.57 -10.61
N GLN A 522 -3.74 -6.22 -9.89
CA GLN A 522 -3.59 -4.90 -9.26
C GLN A 522 -2.77 -3.94 -10.15
N TYR A 523 -1.82 -4.45 -10.95
CA TYR A 523 -1.12 -3.71 -12.01
C TYR A 523 -2.12 -3.10 -13.01
N LEU A 524 -3.08 -3.88 -13.51
CA LEU A 524 -4.08 -3.38 -14.45
C LEU A 524 -4.91 -2.20 -13.89
N LYS A 525 -5.25 -2.22 -12.60
CA LYS A 525 -5.96 -1.11 -11.93
C LYS A 525 -5.06 0.09 -11.65
N LEU A 526 -3.76 -0.12 -11.53
CA LEU A 526 -2.79 0.95 -11.38
C LEU A 526 -2.62 1.69 -12.71
N GLN A 527 -2.61 0.97 -13.83
CA GLN A 527 -2.63 1.58 -15.18
C GLN A 527 -3.95 2.34 -15.43
N GLU A 528 -5.12 1.74 -15.16
CA GLU A 528 -6.43 2.43 -15.21
C GLU A 528 -6.43 3.71 -14.33
N SER A 529 -5.79 3.67 -13.16
CA SER A 529 -5.66 4.83 -12.27
C SER A 529 -4.63 5.88 -12.74
N ILE A 530 -3.72 5.53 -13.65
CA ILE A 530 -2.77 6.45 -14.28
C ILE A 530 -3.47 7.12 -15.47
N GLU A 531 -4.16 6.36 -16.31
CA GLU A 531 -4.99 6.85 -17.43
C GLU A 531 -6.02 7.87 -16.95
N VAL A 532 -6.86 7.51 -15.97
CA VAL A 532 -7.86 8.44 -15.38
C VAL A 532 -7.21 9.70 -14.75
N ALA A 533 -5.95 9.62 -14.33
CA ALA A 533 -5.21 10.78 -13.83
C ALA A 533 -4.61 11.64 -14.95
N GLU A 534 -4.42 11.09 -16.15
CA GLU A 534 -4.06 11.79 -17.39
C GLU A 534 -5.30 12.49 -17.96
N ASP A 535 -6.42 11.78 -18.15
CA ASP A 535 -7.74 12.34 -18.53
C ASP A 535 -8.13 13.53 -17.62
N SER A 536 -7.90 13.37 -16.32
CA SER A 536 -8.21 14.41 -15.34
C SER A 536 -7.38 15.68 -15.55
N ASN A 537 -6.18 15.60 -16.11
CA ASN A 537 -5.36 16.78 -16.44
C ASN A 537 -5.71 17.34 -17.81
N GLU A 538 -5.97 16.49 -18.82
CA GLU A 538 -6.45 16.91 -20.12
C GLU A 538 -7.74 17.74 -19.99
N PHE A 539 -8.71 17.26 -19.21
CA PHE A 539 -9.91 18.04 -18.86
C PHE A 539 -9.61 19.37 -18.14
N LYS A 540 -8.51 19.48 -17.38
CA LYS A 540 -8.11 20.77 -16.77
C LYS A 540 -7.49 21.72 -17.80
N ASP A 541 -6.80 21.20 -18.81
CA ASP A 541 -6.20 21.98 -19.88
C ASP A 541 -7.29 22.49 -20.84
N GLU A 542 -8.35 21.71 -21.08
CA GLU A 542 -9.49 22.08 -21.95
C GLU A 542 -10.55 22.97 -21.28
N ASP A 543 -11.10 22.58 -20.13
CA ASP A 543 -12.30 23.20 -19.53
C ASP A 543 -11.97 24.37 -18.58
N LYS A 544 -10.73 24.43 -18.06
CA LYS A 544 -10.39 25.39 -16.98
C LYS A 544 -9.52 26.54 -17.44
N VAL A 545 -10.12 27.72 -17.44
CA VAL A 545 -9.39 28.98 -17.61
C VAL A 545 -8.60 29.31 -16.33
N LEU A 546 -7.26 29.34 -16.43
CA LEU A 546 -6.41 29.97 -15.43
C LEU A 546 -5.89 31.31 -15.96
N ARG A 547 -5.83 32.34 -15.10
CA ARG A 547 -5.21 33.63 -15.46
C ARG A 547 -3.70 33.61 -15.20
N CYS A 548 -2.94 34.32 -16.03
CA CYS A 548 -1.54 34.66 -15.81
C CYS A 548 -1.32 35.31 -14.43
N TRP A 549 -0.10 35.27 -13.91
CA TRP A 549 0.29 35.95 -12.68
C TRP A 549 0.60 37.42 -12.90
N GLY A 550 1.26 37.74 -14.01
CA GLY A 550 1.48 39.10 -14.48
C GLY A 550 1.05 39.27 -15.93
N GLU A 551 1.34 40.46 -16.46
CA GLU A 551 1.00 40.86 -17.84
C GLU A 551 2.18 40.62 -18.80
N TRP A 552 2.94 39.54 -18.59
CA TRP A 552 4.13 39.21 -19.36
C TRP A 552 3.73 38.37 -20.58
N PRO A 553 3.96 38.80 -21.83
CA PRO A 553 3.50 38.05 -23.01
C PRO A 553 4.13 36.65 -23.11
N MET A 554 5.35 36.49 -22.59
CA MET A 554 6.01 35.18 -22.42
C MET A 554 5.35 34.27 -21.36
N GLU A 555 4.62 34.80 -20.37
CA GLU A 555 3.78 33.99 -19.46
C GLU A 555 2.49 33.54 -20.17
N GLU A 556 1.87 34.42 -20.96
CA GLU A 556 0.70 34.08 -21.77
C GLU A 556 1.02 33.00 -22.81
N GLN A 557 2.14 33.13 -23.53
CA GLN A 557 2.64 32.07 -24.41
C GLN A 557 2.88 30.76 -23.65
N ALA A 558 3.53 30.81 -22.47
CA ALA A 558 3.77 29.62 -21.66
C ALA A 558 2.47 28.94 -21.19
N LEU A 559 1.43 29.72 -20.90
CA LEU A 559 0.09 29.23 -20.55
C LEU A 559 -0.62 28.57 -21.74
N GLN A 560 -0.43 29.10 -22.95
CA GLN A 560 -1.03 28.56 -24.17
C GLN A 560 -0.35 27.28 -24.66
N VAL A 561 0.97 27.13 -24.49
CA VAL A 561 1.71 25.99 -25.06
C VAL A 561 1.90 24.83 -24.07
N TYR A 562 2.17 25.09 -22.79
CA TYR A 562 2.46 24.02 -21.82
C TYR A 562 1.19 23.41 -21.23
N THR A 563 1.22 22.12 -20.94
CA THR A 563 0.20 21.48 -20.10
C THR A 563 0.10 22.17 -18.74
N MET A 564 -1.09 22.23 -18.12
CA MET A 564 -1.29 23.01 -16.89
C MET A 564 -0.31 22.67 -15.75
N PRO A 565 0.02 21.39 -15.47
CA PRO A 565 1.01 21.04 -14.44
C PRO A 565 2.43 21.54 -14.74
N ILE A 566 2.82 21.66 -16.01
CA ILE A 566 4.12 22.21 -16.41
C ILE A 566 4.09 23.74 -16.39
N TYR A 567 3.02 24.37 -16.88
CA TYR A 567 2.83 25.81 -16.74
C TYR A 567 2.89 26.25 -15.26
N LEU A 568 2.26 25.52 -14.34
CA LEU A 568 2.33 25.85 -12.90
C LEU A 568 3.76 25.78 -12.34
N ARG A 569 4.63 24.91 -12.90
CA ARG A 569 6.07 24.86 -12.56
C ARG A 569 6.83 26.04 -13.16
N PHE A 570 6.54 26.41 -14.41
CA PHE A 570 7.08 27.60 -15.06
C PHE A 570 6.70 28.88 -14.31
N ARG A 571 5.41 29.05 -13.97
CA ARG A 571 4.87 30.16 -13.16
C ARG A 571 5.52 30.25 -11.78
N ALA A 572 5.87 29.11 -11.17
CA ALA A 572 6.62 29.08 -9.91
C ALA A 572 8.08 29.55 -10.04
N GLU A 573 8.68 29.47 -11.24
CA GLU A 573 9.98 30.08 -11.54
C GLU A 573 9.83 31.56 -11.90
N LEU A 574 8.84 31.93 -12.71
CA LEU A 574 8.54 33.31 -13.06
C LEU A 574 8.31 34.18 -11.81
N ARG A 575 7.58 33.66 -10.82
CA ARG A 575 7.40 34.31 -9.50
C ARG A 575 8.69 34.58 -8.72
N LYS A 576 9.77 33.84 -8.98
CA LYS A 576 11.09 34.06 -8.32
C LYS A 576 11.91 35.15 -9.01
N VAL A 577 11.54 35.61 -10.21
CA VAL A 577 12.24 36.69 -10.94
C VAL A 577 12.34 37.96 -10.10
N THR A 578 11.31 38.28 -9.32
CA THR A 578 11.28 39.43 -8.40
C THR A 578 12.19 39.29 -7.19
N SER A 579 12.78 38.11 -6.95
CA SER A 579 13.73 37.85 -5.86
C SER A 579 15.20 38.06 -6.28
N TYR A 580 15.44 38.43 -7.54
CA TYR A 580 16.78 38.58 -8.13
C TYR A 580 16.96 39.94 -8.81
N ASN A 581 18.15 40.52 -8.63
CA ASN A 581 18.71 41.54 -9.52
C ASN A 581 19.55 40.85 -10.60
N ALA A 582 19.68 41.45 -11.78
CA ALA A 582 20.64 41.03 -12.79
C ALA A 582 21.57 42.20 -13.12
N ASN A 583 22.87 42.02 -12.92
CA ASN A 583 23.89 43.01 -13.17
C ASN A 583 24.65 42.61 -14.43
N GLN A 584 24.69 43.45 -15.46
CA GLN A 584 25.52 43.15 -16.62
C GLN A 584 26.99 43.35 -16.24
N VAL A 585 27.79 42.30 -16.35
CA VAL A 585 29.21 42.28 -15.95
C VAL A 585 30.17 42.24 -17.14
N ALA A 586 29.70 41.80 -18.32
CA ALA A 586 30.40 41.93 -19.59
C ALA A 586 29.40 41.99 -20.76
N GLU A 587 29.90 42.10 -21.99
CA GLU A 587 29.09 41.89 -23.19
C GLU A 587 28.45 40.50 -23.14
N HIS A 588 27.13 40.43 -23.32
CA HIS A 588 26.30 39.22 -23.18
C HIS A 588 26.36 38.47 -21.83
N ILE A 589 27.03 38.95 -20.77
CA ILE A 589 27.14 38.22 -19.50
C ILE A 589 26.52 39.01 -18.34
N PHE A 590 25.62 38.35 -17.61
CA PHE A 590 24.89 38.88 -16.46
C PHE A 590 25.16 38.05 -15.21
N ASP A 591 25.45 38.70 -14.08
CA ASP A 591 25.46 38.11 -12.74
C ASP A 591 24.12 38.35 -12.05
N VAL A 592 23.40 37.26 -11.75
CA VAL A 592 22.02 37.29 -11.25
C VAL A 592 22.01 37.01 -9.74
N VAL A 593 21.89 38.07 -8.94
CA VAL A 593 22.16 38.10 -7.50
C VAL A 593 20.85 38.12 -6.67
N PRO A 594 20.70 37.26 -5.62
CA PRO A 594 19.56 37.30 -4.70
C PRO A 594 19.41 38.67 -4.00
N ILE A 595 18.22 39.26 -4.06
CA ILE A 595 17.91 40.53 -3.38
C ILE A 595 17.84 40.31 -1.85
N SER A 596 17.12 39.29 -1.41
CA SER A 596 16.93 38.92 0.00
C SER A 596 18.08 38.08 0.58
N GLY A 597 19.22 37.99 -0.11
CA GLY A 597 20.36 37.16 0.27
C GLY A 597 20.12 35.64 0.23
N SER A 598 18.91 35.17 -0.06
CA SER A 598 18.56 33.76 -0.26
C SER A 598 17.22 33.63 -1.01
N VAL A 599 17.12 32.68 -1.95
CA VAL A 599 15.88 32.37 -2.68
C VAL A 599 15.52 30.88 -2.53
N PHE A 600 14.24 30.59 -2.30
CA PHE A 600 13.76 29.22 -2.11
C PHE A 600 14.05 28.32 -3.33
N GLY A 601 14.72 27.19 -3.08
CA GLY A 601 15.18 26.23 -4.09
C GLY A 601 16.53 26.56 -4.74
N TYR A 602 17.06 27.77 -4.57
CA TYR A 602 18.33 28.22 -5.15
C TYR A 602 19.39 28.68 -4.13
N GLY A 603 18.99 28.90 -2.88
CA GLY A 603 19.88 29.29 -1.79
C GLY A 603 20.41 30.72 -1.94
N LYS A 604 21.61 30.96 -1.39
CA LYS A 604 22.26 32.28 -1.29
C LYS A 604 23.15 32.66 -2.49
N ARG A 605 23.20 31.81 -3.52
CA ARG A 605 24.11 31.92 -4.67
C ARG A 605 23.64 32.98 -5.69
N SER A 606 24.57 33.72 -6.28
CA SER A 606 24.36 34.42 -7.56
C SER A 606 24.72 33.54 -8.75
N TYR A 607 24.05 33.75 -9.88
CA TYR A 607 24.11 32.84 -11.02
C TYR A 607 24.53 33.60 -12.29
N ILE A 608 25.52 33.07 -13.00
CA ILE A 608 25.92 33.60 -14.31
C ILE A 608 24.91 33.18 -15.39
N VAL A 609 24.47 34.17 -16.17
CA VAL A 609 23.63 34.01 -17.36
C VAL A 609 24.33 34.64 -18.57
N GLU A 610 24.56 33.84 -19.59
CA GLU A 610 24.98 34.26 -20.92
C GLU A 610 23.71 34.53 -21.76
N ALA A 611 23.60 35.73 -22.34
CA ALA A 611 22.42 36.21 -23.04
C ALA A 611 22.79 36.91 -24.35
N ASN A 612 22.75 36.14 -25.44
CA ASN A 612 22.92 36.65 -26.79
C ASN A 612 21.54 36.89 -27.46
N SER A 613 20.98 38.09 -27.27
CA SER A 613 19.69 38.46 -27.87
C SER A 613 19.65 38.33 -29.39
N ASN A 614 20.78 38.53 -30.09
CA ASN A 614 20.83 38.45 -31.56
C ASN A 614 20.56 37.02 -32.07
N GLU A 615 20.96 36.01 -31.29
CA GLU A 615 20.74 34.59 -31.59
C GLU A 615 19.52 34.01 -30.84
N GLY A 616 18.92 34.79 -29.92
CA GLY A 616 17.87 34.32 -29.02
C GLY A 616 18.34 33.29 -28.00
N MET A 617 19.64 33.26 -27.70
CA MET A 617 20.28 32.23 -26.85
C MET A 617 20.52 32.77 -25.43
N TYR A 618 19.96 32.07 -24.43
CA TYR A 618 20.01 32.44 -23.01
C TYR A 618 20.38 31.23 -22.13
N ASN A 619 21.66 31.10 -21.79
CA ASN A 619 22.20 29.98 -21.03
C ASN A 619 22.49 30.41 -19.58
N CYS A 620 22.04 29.62 -18.60
CA CYS A 620 22.37 29.83 -17.19
C CYS A 620 23.14 28.63 -16.64
N GLU A 621 24.17 28.89 -15.85
CA GLU A 621 25.01 27.85 -15.25
C GLU A 621 24.25 26.86 -14.35
N CYS A 622 23.04 27.21 -13.88
CA CYS A 622 22.17 26.32 -13.11
C CYS A 622 21.59 25.15 -13.93
N ALA A 623 21.75 25.18 -15.27
CA ALA A 623 21.37 24.15 -16.23
C ALA A 623 19.90 23.67 -16.12
N LYS A 624 18.99 24.49 -15.59
CA LYS A 624 17.59 24.08 -15.36
C LYS A 624 16.88 23.66 -16.65
N ILE A 625 17.16 24.34 -17.76
CA ILE A 625 16.57 23.99 -19.05
C ILE A 625 16.99 22.58 -19.48
N SER A 626 18.28 22.25 -19.41
CA SER A 626 18.80 20.92 -19.76
C SER A 626 18.28 19.83 -18.81
N ARG A 627 18.14 20.14 -17.51
CA ARG A 627 17.69 19.20 -16.49
C ARG A 627 16.17 18.98 -16.48
N ASP A 628 15.40 20.05 -16.40
CA ASP A 628 13.95 20.07 -16.16
C ASP A 628 13.13 20.33 -17.44
N GLY A 629 13.75 20.79 -18.53
CA GLY A 629 13.06 21.17 -19.77
C GLY A 629 12.25 22.46 -19.68
N ILE A 630 12.50 23.30 -18.67
CA ILE A 630 11.87 24.62 -18.50
C ILE A 630 12.93 25.65 -18.08
N LEU A 631 12.73 26.91 -18.48
CA LEU A 631 13.61 28.03 -18.12
C LEU A 631 13.64 28.28 -16.60
N CYS A 632 14.79 28.72 -16.08
CA CYS A 632 14.94 29.14 -14.68
C CYS A 632 14.60 30.62 -14.49
N CYS A 633 14.26 30.99 -13.26
CA CYS A 633 14.08 32.39 -12.87
C CYS A 633 15.26 33.31 -13.23
N HIS A 634 16.49 32.80 -13.35
CA HIS A 634 17.65 33.61 -13.72
C HIS A 634 17.63 34.05 -15.19
N VAL A 635 17.34 33.13 -16.11
CA VAL A 635 17.15 33.46 -17.53
C VAL A 635 15.94 34.38 -17.70
N LEU A 636 14.81 34.06 -17.06
CA LEU A 636 13.60 34.86 -17.10
C LEU A 636 13.83 36.31 -16.58
N ARG A 637 14.69 36.47 -15.56
CA ARG A 637 15.08 37.78 -15.04
C ARG A 637 15.89 38.60 -16.04
N VAL A 638 16.80 37.97 -16.78
CA VAL A 638 17.64 38.63 -17.79
C VAL A 638 16.82 38.98 -19.03
N MET A 639 15.98 38.05 -19.52
CA MET A 639 15.01 38.31 -20.60
C MET A 639 14.14 39.54 -20.29
N GLY A 640 13.54 39.59 -19.10
CA GLY A 640 12.71 40.72 -18.67
C GLY A 640 13.46 42.04 -18.49
N GLN A 641 14.78 41.99 -18.28
CA GLN A 641 15.61 43.20 -18.13
C GLN A 641 16.10 43.75 -19.47
N LEU A 642 16.25 42.89 -20.48
CA LEU A 642 16.60 43.29 -21.85
C LEU A 642 15.40 43.94 -22.57
N GLY A 643 14.17 43.50 -22.26
CA GLY A 643 12.92 44.15 -22.67
C GLY A 643 12.52 43.93 -24.14
N ASP A 644 13.42 43.43 -24.97
CA ASP A 644 13.18 42.97 -26.35
C ASP A 644 12.55 41.57 -26.40
N VAL A 645 12.81 40.73 -25.37
CA VAL A 645 12.29 39.35 -25.29
C VAL A 645 10.81 39.31 -24.87
N GLN A 646 9.91 39.44 -25.85
CA GLN A 646 8.46 39.35 -25.62
C GLN A 646 7.95 37.89 -25.55
N ALA A 647 8.65 36.94 -26.19
CA ALA A 647 8.27 35.54 -26.27
C ALA A 647 9.43 34.62 -25.90
N ILE A 648 9.13 33.46 -25.32
CA ILE A 648 10.05 32.35 -25.13
C ILE A 648 10.51 31.85 -26.53
N PRO A 649 11.83 31.85 -26.82
CA PRO A 649 12.36 31.30 -28.06
C PRO A 649 11.94 29.83 -28.24
N ALA A 650 11.49 29.46 -29.44
CA ALA A 650 10.84 28.16 -29.69
C ALA A 650 11.68 26.94 -29.28
N HIS A 651 13.01 27.02 -29.39
CA HIS A 651 13.92 25.93 -28.99
C HIS A 651 13.96 25.67 -27.47
N TYR A 652 13.41 26.57 -26.64
CA TYR A 652 13.23 26.36 -25.20
C TYR A 652 11.88 25.71 -24.83
N ILE A 653 10.95 25.59 -25.79
CA ILE A 653 9.65 24.95 -25.59
C ILE A 653 9.78 23.49 -26.03
N LEU A 654 9.99 22.57 -25.08
CA LEU A 654 10.12 21.14 -25.40
C LEU A 654 8.75 20.55 -25.79
N PRO A 655 8.61 19.87 -26.95
CA PRO A 655 7.34 19.25 -27.37
C PRO A 655 6.76 18.23 -26.37
N ARG A 656 7.61 17.63 -25.53
CA ARG A 656 7.16 16.70 -24.47
C ARG A 656 6.27 17.38 -23.41
N TRP A 657 6.37 18.69 -23.25
CA TRP A 657 5.69 19.47 -22.21
C TRP A 657 4.45 20.21 -22.71
N THR A 658 4.21 20.17 -24.01
CA THR A 658 3.11 20.85 -24.69
C THR A 658 1.99 19.89 -25.06
N MET A 659 0.80 20.42 -25.36
CA MET A 659 -0.23 19.70 -26.10
C MET A 659 0.09 19.79 -27.60
N PRO A 660 0.37 18.68 -28.31
CA PRO A 660 0.58 18.70 -29.75
C PRO A 660 -0.70 19.07 -30.50
N PRO A 661 -0.61 19.80 -31.63
CA PRO A 661 -1.77 20.06 -32.50
C PRO A 661 -2.48 18.77 -32.94
N ASP A 662 -1.71 17.69 -33.14
CA ASP A 662 -2.21 16.39 -33.58
C ASP A 662 -2.86 15.55 -32.46
N ASP A 663 -2.73 15.94 -31.19
CA ASP A 663 -3.57 15.37 -30.12
C ASP A 663 -4.87 16.20 -29.94
N ILE A 664 -4.91 17.46 -30.44
CA ILE A 664 -6.16 18.22 -30.69
C ILE A 664 -6.84 17.70 -31.97
N VAL A 665 -6.93 16.38 -32.12
CA VAL A 665 -7.93 15.80 -33.00
C VAL A 665 -9.26 16.18 -32.36
N GLN A 666 -10.06 16.98 -33.07
CA GLN A 666 -11.49 16.71 -33.00
C GLN A 666 -11.64 15.27 -33.46
N GLU A 667 -11.62 14.30 -32.53
CA GLU A 667 -12.40 13.10 -32.70
C GLU A 667 -13.79 13.62 -33.02
N LYS A 668 -14.10 13.63 -34.32
CA LYS A 668 -15.48 13.65 -34.76
C LYS A 668 -16.11 12.57 -33.93
N MET A 669 -17.08 12.94 -33.11
CA MET A 669 -17.95 12.00 -32.45
C MET A 669 -18.92 11.38 -33.50
N GLU A 670 -18.36 10.84 -34.59
CA GLU A 670 -18.36 9.39 -34.72
C GLU A 670 -18.00 8.85 -33.33
N LEU A 671 -19.05 8.68 -32.52
CA LEU A 671 -19.10 7.63 -31.51
C LEU A 671 -18.29 6.48 -32.12
N PRO A 672 -17.28 5.94 -31.42
CA PRO A 672 -16.65 4.75 -31.94
C PRO A 672 -17.77 3.79 -32.33
N ASP A 673 -17.52 2.91 -33.29
CA ASP A 673 -18.10 1.58 -33.17
C ASP A 673 -17.46 0.95 -31.90
N VAL A 674 -17.78 1.49 -30.71
CA VAL A 674 -18.56 0.82 -29.69
C VAL A 674 -19.54 0.01 -30.51
N PRO A 675 -19.21 -1.25 -30.82
CA PRO A 675 -20.20 -2.05 -31.48
C PRO A 675 -21.35 -2.03 -30.47
N ALA A 676 -22.60 -1.94 -30.92
CA ALA A 676 -23.73 -2.26 -30.04
C ALA A 676 -23.50 -3.62 -29.32
N ASP A 677 -22.56 -4.39 -29.87
CA ASP A 677 -21.91 -5.59 -29.42
C ASP A 677 -20.44 -5.53 -28.89
N ARG A 678 -19.89 -4.45 -28.27
CA ARG A 678 -19.04 -4.71 -27.07
C ARG A 678 -20.02 -5.20 -26.03
N LYS A 679 -20.42 -6.46 -26.18
CA LYS A 679 -21.42 -7.14 -25.38
C LYS A 679 -20.80 -7.29 -24.00
N LEU A 680 -20.92 -6.23 -23.18
CA LEU A 680 -20.64 -6.22 -21.74
C LEU A 680 -21.08 -7.59 -21.25
N SER A 681 -20.14 -8.38 -20.74
CA SER A 681 -20.40 -9.77 -20.47
C SER A 681 -21.60 -9.88 -19.55
N ASN A 682 -22.31 -11.01 -19.58
CA ASN A 682 -23.43 -11.23 -18.65
C ASN A 682 -23.01 -11.09 -17.17
N LYS A 683 -21.71 -11.09 -16.88
CA LYS A 683 -21.10 -10.79 -15.58
C LYS A 683 -21.00 -9.27 -15.33
N GLU A 684 -20.51 -8.48 -16.27
CA GLU A 684 -20.41 -7.00 -16.14
C GLU A 684 -21.78 -6.33 -16.16
N ARG A 685 -22.69 -6.69 -17.08
CA ARG A 685 -24.08 -6.19 -17.07
C ARG A 685 -24.77 -6.47 -15.75
N LYS A 686 -24.48 -7.62 -15.13
CA LYS A 686 -25.00 -7.99 -13.81
C LYS A 686 -24.35 -7.17 -12.68
N LEU A 687 -23.05 -6.89 -12.77
CA LEU A 687 -22.33 -6.09 -11.78
C LEU A 687 -22.78 -4.63 -11.82
N LEU A 688 -22.93 -4.04 -13.01
CA LEU A 688 -23.45 -2.69 -13.20
C LEU A 688 -24.87 -2.57 -12.65
N ARG A 689 -25.79 -3.47 -13.04
CA ARG A 689 -27.16 -3.51 -12.47
C ARG A 689 -27.17 -3.68 -10.95
N TYR A 690 -26.24 -4.46 -10.40
CA TYR A 690 -26.09 -4.61 -8.95
C TYR A 690 -25.62 -3.30 -8.31
N GLY A 691 -24.64 -2.60 -8.90
CA GLY A 691 -24.18 -1.29 -8.46
C GLY A 691 -25.29 -0.22 -8.48
N THR A 692 -25.99 -0.08 -9.61
CA THR A 692 -27.16 0.83 -9.72
C THR A 692 -28.23 0.52 -8.69
N LEU A 693 -28.57 -0.76 -8.49
CA LEU A 693 -29.52 -1.16 -7.44
C LEU A 693 -28.99 -0.83 -6.05
N CYS A 694 -27.71 -1.07 -5.74
CA CYS A 694 -27.12 -0.70 -4.45
C CYS A 694 -27.17 0.81 -4.20
N ASN A 695 -26.89 1.64 -5.20
CA ASN A 695 -26.95 3.11 -5.06
C ASN A 695 -28.40 3.55 -4.77
N ASN A 696 -29.36 3.14 -5.61
CA ASN A 696 -30.77 3.48 -5.42
C ASN A 696 -31.32 2.98 -4.07
N TRP A 697 -30.91 1.77 -3.63
CA TRP A 697 -31.27 1.27 -2.30
C TRP A 697 -30.57 2.01 -1.16
N THR A 698 -29.42 2.65 -1.40
CA THR A 698 -28.74 3.47 -0.38
C THR A 698 -29.51 4.75 -0.11
N ASP A 699 -30.09 5.38 -1.14
CA ASP A 699 -30.95 6.55 -0.98
C ASP A 699 -32.21 6.21 -0.15
N TYR A 700 -32.87 5.09 -0.46
CA TYR A 700 -34.02 4.62 0.32
C TYR A 700 -33.62 4.18 1.75
N ALA A 701 -32.46 3.55 1.93
CA ALA A 701 -31.96 3.15 3.25
C ALA A 701 -31.64 4.38 4.12
N LYS A 702 -31.07 5.44 3.53
CA LYS A 702 -30.84 6.72 4.21
C LYS A 702 -32.15 7.29 4.76
N ILE A 703 -33.15 7.50 3.90
CA ILE A 703 -34.48 8.02 4.30
C ILE A 703 -35.14 7.11 5.35
N ALA A 704 -35.08 5.79 5.15
CA ALA A 704 -35.66 4.83 6.10
C ALA A 704 -34.96 4.86 7.48
N SER A 705 -33.66 5.14 7.54
CA SER A 705 -32.87 5.15 8.79
C SER A 705 -33.19 6.32 9.72
N GLU A 706 -33.84 7.37 9.22
CA GLU A 706 -34.19 8.59 9.99
C GLU A 706 -35.29 8.35 11.03
N SER A 707 -36.02 7.22 10.98
CA SER A 707 -37.01 6.86 12.01
C SER A 707 -37.23 5.35 12.15
N GLU A 708 -37.63 4.90 13.34
CA GLU A 708 -38.01 3.50 13.57
C GLU A 708 -39.16 3.05 12.65
N LYS A 709 -40.12 3.94 12.37
CA LYS A 709 -41.24 3.69 11.46
C LYS A 709 -40.76 3.51 10.01
N GLY A 710 -39.86 4.37 9.54
CA GLY A 710 -39.23 4.25 8.23
C GLY A 710 -38.42 2.95 8.10
N THR A 711 -37.64 2.62 9.13
CA THR A 711 -36.84 1.40 9.20
C THR A 711 -37.73 0.16 9.14
N ALA A 712 -38.80 0.09 9.96
CA ALA A 712 -39.74 -1.03 9.96
C ALA A 712 -40.49 -1.18 8.62
N LEU A 713 -40.81 -0.06 7.95
CA LEU A 713 -41.47 -0.06 6.64
C LEU A 713 -40.54 -0.59 5.54
N ALA A 714 -39.29 -0.13 5.50
CA ALA A 714 -38.28 -0.65 4.58
C ALA A 714 -38.03 -2.14 4.83
N ASP A 715 -37.91 -2.55 6.09
CA ASP A 715 -37.68 -3.94 6.47
C ASP A 715 -38.84 -4.87 6.10
N LYS A 716 -40.08 -4.38 6.13
CA LYS A 716 -41.26 -5.08 5.58
C LYS A 716 -41.12 -5.30 4.07
N TYR A 717 -40.91 -4.24 3.31
CA TYR A 717 -40.85 -4.34 1.83
C TYR A 717 -39.63 -5.13 1.34
N MET A 718 -38.47 -5.04 2.01
CA MET A 718 -37.31 -5.88 1.72
C MET A 718 -37.61 -7.37 1.92
N ARG A 719 -38.41 -7.74 2.94
CA ARG A 719 -38.84 -9.13 3.16
C ARG A 719 -39.86 -9.59 2.11
N GLU A 720 -40.76 -8.73 1.67
CA GLU A 720 -41.74 -9.03 0.61
C GLU A 720 -41.05 -9.23 -0.75
N LEU A 721 -40.22 -8.27 -1.17
CA LEU A 721 -39.38 -8.39 -2.37
C LEU A 721 -38.45 -9.61 -2.31
N GLY A 722 -37.89 -9.92 -1.13
CA GLY A 722 -37.07 -11.12 -0.91
C GLY A 722 -37.83 -12.43 -1.15
N LYS A 723 -39.12 -12.51 -0.79
CA LYS A 723 -39.99 -13.66 -1.11
C LYS A 723 -40.24 -13.76 -2.62
N GLU A 724 -40.59 -12.66 -3.28
CA GLU A 724 -40.86 -12.64 -4.72
C GLU A 724 -39.64 -13.02 -5.55
N LEU A 725 -38.48 -12.44 -5.28
CA LEU A 725 -37.21 -12.78 -5.94
C LEU A 725 -36.82 -14.26 -5.71
N THR A 726 -37.21 -14.83 -4.57
CA THR A 726 -36.99 -16.26 -4.28
C THR A 726 -37.98 -17.14 -5.04
N ALA A 727 -39.25 -16.76 -5.13
CA ALA A 727 -40.25 -17.44 -5.94
C ALA A 727 -39.90 -17.39 -7.45
N MET A 728 -39.38 -16.27 -7.96
CA MET A 728 -38.84 -16.16 -9.32
C MET A 728 -37.65 -17.11 -9.55
N LYS A 729 -36.73 -17.26 -8.59
CA LYS A 729 -35.63 -18.23 -8.68
C LYS A 729 -36.14 -19.68 -8.70
N ILE A 730 -37.13 -20.02 -7.88
CA ILE A 730 -37.72 -21.36 -7.80
C ILE A 730 -38.45 -21.70 -9.11
N THR A 731 -39.29 -20.80 -9.62
CA THR A 731 -40.03 -21.00 -10.89
C THR A 731 -39.09 -21.07 -12.10
N ALA A 732 -38.03 -20.24 -12.14
CA ALA A 732 -37.00 -20.35 -13.18
C ALA A 732 -36.22 -21.68 -13.10
N ALA A 733 -35.94 -22.18 -11.90
CA ALA A 733 -35.31 -23.49 -11.69
C ALA A 733 -36.24 -24.67 -12.07
N ALA A 734 -37.55 -24.55 -11.82
CA ALA A 734 -38.55 -25.51 -12.25
C ALA A 734 -38.63 -25.59 -13.78
N LYS A 735 -38.81 -24.45 -14.47
CA LYS A 735 -38.84 -24.37 -15.95
C LYS A 735 -37.55 -24.93 -16.59
N ARG A 736 -36.38 -24.74 -15.95
CA ARG A 736 -35.11 -25.36 -16.39
C ARG A 736 -35.08 -26.88 -16.21
N LYS A 737 -35.74 -27.43 -15.18
CA LYS A 737 -35.88 -28.89 -14.99
C LYS A 737 -36.89 -29.50 -15.96
N GLU A 738 -37.97 -28.79 -16.29
CA GLU A 738 -38.95 -29.22 -17.32
C GLU A 738 -38.32 -29.27 -18.70
N LYS A 739 -37.60 -28.23 -19.15
CA LYS A 739 -36.85 -28.27 -20.42
C LYS A 739 -35.84 -29.43 -20.45
N LYS A 740 -35.21 -29.76 -19.32
CA LYS A 740 -34.30 -30.94 -19.21
C LYS A 740 -35.00 -32.30 -19.16
N LYS A 741 -36.32 -32.36 -18.90
CA LYS A 741 -37.14 -33.57 -19.05
C LYS A 741 -37.64 -33.73 -20.48
N GLN A 742 -38.08 -32.64 -21.13
CA GLN A 742 -38.57 -32.66 -22.51
C GLN A 742 -37.45 -32.93 -23.53
N GLY A 743 -36.24 -32.45 -23.29
CA GLY A 743 -35.07 -32.72 -24.15
C GLY A 743 -34.47 -34.14 -24.04
N LYS A 744 -35.23 -35.14 -23.57
CA LYS A 744 -34.77 -36.54 -23.44
C LYS A 744 -35.59 -37.55 -24.25
N ASP A 745 -36.54 -37.06 -25.06
CA ASP A 745 -37.52 -37.86 -25.82
C ASP A 745 -37.44 -37.61 -27.34
N GLN A 746 -36.33 -37.05 -27.83
CA GLN A 746 -35.99 -37.03 -29.25
C GLN A 746 -34.72 -37.84 -29.47
N GLY A 747 -34.79 -38.76 -30.43
CA GLY A 747 -33.83 -39.84 -30.62
C GLY A 747 -32.44 -39.37 -31.06
N VAL A 748 -31.46 -40.23 -30.82
CA VAL A 748 -30.08 -40.09 -31.26
C VAL A 748 -29.99 -40.28 -32.79
N PRO A 749 -29.43 -39.31 -33.54
CA PRO A 749 -28.77 -39.59 -34.81
C PRO A 749 -27.30 -39.89 -34.55
N SER A 750 -26.78 -40.94 -35.17
CA SER A 750 -25.34 -41.19 -35.26
C SER A 750 -24.67 -40.05 -36.04
N MET A 751 -23.52 -39.56 -35.57
CA MET A 751 -22.59 -38.81 -36.42
C MET A 751 -21.37 -39.67 -36.71
N SER A 752 -21.32 -40.19 -37.93
CA SER A 752 -20.11 -40.66 -38.58
C SER A 752 -19.23 -39.48 -38.98
N GLU A 753 -17.97 -39.80 -39.24
CA GLU A 753 -16.87 -38.88 -39.58
C GLU A 753 -17.15 -37.99 -40.81
N LEU A 754 -16.54 -36.81 -40.83
CA LEU A 754 -15.72 -36.30 -41.94
C LEU A 754 -14.85 -35.14 -41.43
N GLY A 755 -13.60 -35.09 -41.86
CA GLY A 755 -12.57 -34.17 -41.33
C GLY A 755 -12.20 -33.01 -42.26
N GLY A 756 -11.17 -32.26 -41.86
CA GLY A 756 -10.67 -31.04 -42.51
C GLY A 756 -10.93 -29.80 -41.66
N ASP A 757 -9.98 -28.89 -41.42
CA ASP A 757 -8.55 -28.91 -41.75
C ASP A 757 -7.76 -28.20 -40.64
N ALA A 758 -6.59 -28.71 -40.30
CA ALA A 758 -5.82 -28.28 -39.13
C ALA A 758 -4.79 -27.20 -39.52
N GLY A 759 -5.27 -25.97 -39.72
CA GLY A 759 -4.41 -24.80 -39.90
C GLY A 759 -3.47 -24.63 -38.71
N GLN A 760 -2.18 -24.91 -38.90
CA GLN A 760 -1.13 -24.80 -37.89
C GLN A 760 -0.82 -23.33 -37.58
N GLY A 761 -1.62 -22.73 -36.69
CA GLY A 761 -1.30 -21.45 -36.03
C GLY A 761 -0.50 -21.69 -34.74
N SER A 762 0.73 -21.21 -34.69
CA SER A 762 1.65 -21.38 -33.56
C SER A 762 1.08 -20.94 -32.20
N SER A 763 0.84 -21.89 -31.29
CA SER A 763 0.58 -21.64 -29.86
C SER A 763 1.00 -22.85 -29.02
N THR A 764 2.29 -22.94 -28.66
CA THR A 764 2.86 -24.16 -28.03
C THR A 764 3.91 -23.90 -26.94
N GLN A 765 4.06 -22.67 -26.44
CA GLN A 765 5.21 -22.34 -25.58
C GLN A 765 5.09 -22.65 -24.08
N TYR A 766 3.88 -22.83 -23.52
CA TYR A 766 3.69 -22.83 -22.05
C TYR A 766 2.77 -23.93 -21.47
N GLN A 767 2.76 -25.15 -22.03
CA GLN A 767 1.85 -26.21 -21.56
C GLN A 767 2.11 -26.74 -20.12
N HIS A 768 3.31 -26.53 -19.54
CA HIS A 768 3.68 -27.06 -18.23
C HIS A 768 4.42 -26.07 -17.29
N VAL A 769 4.18 -24.76 -17.40
CA VAL A 769 4.79 -23.76 -16.50
C VAL A 769 4.37 -23.97 -15.04
N ARG A 770 5.36 -24.06 -14.15
CA ARG A 770 5.17 -24.23 -12.70
C ARG A 770 5.39 -22.93 -11.92
N ASP A 771 4.74 -22.82 -10.77
CA ASP A 771 4.85 -21.69 -9.86
C ASP A 771 6.32 -21.51 -9.37
N PRO A 772 6.78 -20.26 -9.12
CA PRO A 772 8.12 -19.99 -8.60
C PRO A 772 8.40 -20.67 -7.25
N ILE A 773 9.68 -20.91 -6.96
CA ILE A 773 10.13 -21.23 -5.60
C ILE A 773 10.21 -19.96 -4.74
N MET A 774 10.10 -20.13 -3.42
CA MET A 774 10.47 -19.08 -2.46
C MET A 774 11.93 -18.68 -2.67
N THR A 775 12.19 -17.40 -2.92
CA THR A 775 13.55 -16.88 -3.11
C THR A 775 14.27 -16.70 -1.78
N SER A 776 15.55 -17.05 -1.72
CA SER A 776 16.46 -16.48 -0.71
C SER A 776 16.85 -15.06 -1.15
N THR A 777 16.23 -14.05 -0.54
CA THR A 777 16.45 -12.64 -0.89
C THR A 777 17.89 -12.17 -0.61
N LYS A 778 18.34 -11.05 -1.20
CA LYS A 778 19.49 -10.27 -0.69
C LYS A 778 19.18 -9.59 0.67
N GLY A 779 18.53 -10.29 1.59
CA GLY A 779 18.54 -9.98 3.02
C GLY A 779 19.71 -10.72 3.66
N ARG A 780 20.78 -10.00 4.01
CA ARG A 780 22.04 -10.58 4.50
C ARG A 780 21.80 -11.53 5.70
N PRO A 781 22.14 -12.83 5.61
CA PRO A 781 22.21 -13.72 6.77
C PRO A 781 23.21 -13.15 7.78
N GLU A 782 22.89 -13.22 9.06
CA GLU A 782 23.70 -12.62 10.14
C GLU A 782 25.18 -13.08 10.09
N GLU A 783 25.38 -14.35 9.73
CA GLU A 783 26.66 -15.02 9.52
C GLU A 783 27.49 -14.48 8.34
N LYS A 784 26.84 -13.89 7.31
CA LYS A 784 27.49 -13.37 6.09
C LYS A 784 27.60 -11.84 6.08
N ARG A 785 27.66 -11.22 7.26
CA ARG A 785 28.16 -9.85 7.41
C ARG A 785 29.61 -9.77 6.89
N LYS A 786 29.83 -9.07 5.75
CA LYS A 786 31.11 -8.34 5.53
C LYS A 786 31.31 -7.56 6.81
N LYS A 787 32.29 -7.99 7.60
CA LYS A 787 32.75 -7.27 8.78
C LYS A 787 33.33 -5.95 8.25
N SER A 788 33.01 -4.84 8.89
CA SER A 788 33.83 -3.63 8.75
C SER A 788 35.26 -3.94 9.22
N GLY A 789 36.23 -3.08 8.90
CA GLY A 789 37.65 -3.31 9.23
C GLY A 789 37.94 -3.62 10.70
N LEU A 790 37.03 -3.24 11.61
CA LEU A 790 37.05 -3.63 13.02
C LEU A 790 36.56 -5.08 13.25
N HIS A 791 37.34 -6.08 12.80
CA HIS A 791 37.59 -7.29 13.63
C HIS A 791 38.80 -8.11 13.17
N LEU A 792 39.88 -7.46 12.71
CA LEU A 792 41.22 -8.08 12.62
C LEU A 792 41.99 -7.96 13.94
N LYS A 793 41.43 -8.57 15.00
CA LYS A 793 42.24 -9.15 16.09
C LYS A 793 41.89 -10.63 16.15
N ALA A 794 42.89 -11.48 15.98
CA ALA A 794 42.71 -12.92 16.11
C ALA A 794 42.10 -13.23 17.49
N SER A 795 40.94 -13.88 17.51
CA SER A 795 40.36 -14.36 18.76
C SER A 795 41.33 -15.37 19.35
N LYS A 796 41.90 -15.07 20.53
CA LYS A 796 42.70 -16.05 21.28
C LYS A 796 41.86 -17.33 21.43
N PRO A 797 42.38 -18.51 21.09
CA PRO A 797 41.61 -19.75 21.22
C PRO A 797 41.15 -19.92 22.67
N PRO A 798 39.94 -20.45 22.90
CA PRO A 798 39.40 -20.61 24.24
C PRO A 798 40.31 -21.54 25.05
N LYS A 799 40.84 -21.02 26.16
CA LYS A 799 41.64 -21.82 27.10
C LYS A 799 40.82 -23.01 27.59
N CYS A 800 41.47 -24.18 27.66
CA CYS A 800 40.94 -25.37 28.30
C CYS A 800 40.41 -25.02 29.70
N LYS A 801 39.12 -25.27 29.97
CA LYS A 801 38.50 -24.94 31.26
C LYS A 801 39.02 -25.79 32.43
N GLY A 802 39.75 -26.87 32.15
CA GLY A 802 40.36 -27.73 33.17
C GLY A 802 41.72 -27.23 33.67
N CYS A 803 42.59 -26.76 32.78
CA CYS A 803 43.99 -26.42 33.12
C CYS A 803 44.45 -25.03 32.66
N GLY A 804 43.59 -24.26 31.97
CA GLY A 804 43.91 -22.93 31.45
C GLY A 804 44.83 -22.90 30.21
N SER A 805 45.27 -24.05 29.67
CA SER A 805 46.11 -24.12 28.47
C SER A 805 45.34 -23.72 27.20
N ALA A 806 46.00 -23.03 26.28
CA ALA A 806 45.46 -22.65 24.98
C ALA A 806 45.75 -23.67 23.86
N GLN A 807 46.42 -24.79 24.17
CA GLN A 807 46.93 -25.77 23.19
C GLN A 807 46.01 -26.97 22.94
N HIS A 808 44.97 -27.20 23.76
CA HIS A 808 44.07 -28.35 23.65
C HIS A 808 42.66 -28.01 24.18
N SER A 809 41.65 -28.79 23.80
CA SER A 809 40.28 -28.56 24.26
C SER A 809 40.01 -29.11 25.68
N THR A 810 38.89 -28.72 26.28
CA THR A 810 38.48 -29.22 27.63
C THR A 810 38.14 -30.72 27.64
N ALA A 811 37.98 -31.35 26.47
CA ALA A 811 37.77 -32.78 26.32
C ALA A 811 39.10 -33.56 26.30
N GLU A 812 40.17 -32.95 25.77
CA GLU A 812 41.51 -33.55 25.62
C GLU A 812 42.47 -33.15 26.76
N CYS A 813 41.93 -32.58 27.84
CA CYS A 813 42.70 -32.06 28.96
C CYS A 813 43.46 -33.19 29.69
N PRO A 814 44.82 -33.20 29.69
CA PRO A 814 45.59 -34.25 30.38
C PRO A 814 45.27 -34.32 31.88
N SER A 815 44.91 -33.19 32.49
CA SER A 815 44.49 -33.08 33.90
C SER A 815 43.19 -33.82 34.24
N LYS A 816 42.45 -34.33 33.25
CA LYS A 816 41.28 -35.21 33.43
C LYS A 816 41.62 -36.71 33.32
N ILE A 817 42.86 -37.06 32.97
CA ILE A 817 43.29 -38.43 32.73
C ILE A 817 44.42 -38.78 33.70
N THR A 818 44.05 -39.06 34.95
CA THR A 818 44.85 -39.88 35.86
C THR A 818 43.94 -40.86 36.61
N PRO A 819 44.39 -42.11 36.86
CA PRO A 819 43.54 -43.17 37.37
C PRO A 819 43.32 -43.11 38.88
N SER A 820 42.34 -43.89 39.32
CA SER A 820 41.88 -44.09 40.70
C SER A 820 42.95 -44.38 41.75
N THR A 821 42.81 -43.78 42.94
CA THR A 821 42.77 -44.52 44.23
C THR A 821 42.04 -43.72 45.32
N GLU A 822 41.36 -44.47 46.18
CA GLU A 822 40.66 -44.11 47.43
C GLU A 822 41.60 -43.68 48.60
N PRO A 823 41.11 -43.32 49.81
CA PRO A 823 39.79 -42.78 50.20
C PRO A 823 39.80 -41.68 51.32
N LYS A 824 38.60 -41.14 51.59
CA LYS A 824 38.02 -40.87 52.95
C LYS A 824 38.46 -39.70 53.86
N GLU A 825 37.40 -39.12 54.44
CA GLU A 825 37.20 -38.62 55.83
C GLU A 825 37.22 -37.11 56.19
N PHE A 826 36.10 -36.77 56.86
CA PHE A 826 35.77 -35.77 57.89
C PHE A 826 36.14 -34.26 57.79
N ASN A 827 35.12 -33.46 57.43
CA ASN A 827 34.23 -32.70 58.37
C ASN A 827 34.75 -31.46 59.16
N PHE A 828 33.77 -30.63 59.58
CA PHE A 828 33.80 -29.49 60.52
C PHE A 828 34.16 -28.05 60.05
N PHE A 829 33.08 -27.28 59.80
CA PHE A 829 32.64 -26.09 60.55
C PHE A 829 33.39 -24.73 60.51
N HIS A 830 32.57 -23.66 60.35
CA HIS A 830 32.65 -22.29 60.92
C HIS A 830 33.95 -21.44 60.73
N ASP A 831 33.90 -20.10 60.62
CA ASP A 831 32.77 -19.17 60.56
C ASP A 831 33.15 -17.81 59.96
N MET A 832 32.13 -17.01 59.64
CA MET A 832 32.07 -15.52 59.66
C MET A 832 33.27 -14.69 59.15
N ILE A 833 33.04 -13.93 58.07
CA ILE A 833 32.57 -12.52 58.12
C ILE A 833 31.65 -12.27 56.91
#